data_AF-A0A6V8DUS3-F1
#
_entry.id   AF-A0A6V8DUS3-F1
#
_cell.length_a   1.000
_cell.length_b   1.000
_cell.length_c   1.000
_cell.angle_alpha   90.00
_cell.angle_beta   90.00
_cell.angle_gamma   90.00
#
_symmetry.space_group_name_H-M   'P 1'
#
loop_
_entity.id
_entity.type
_entity.pdbx_description
1 polymer ?
#
loop_
_entity_poly.entity_id
_entity_poly.type
_entity_poly.pdbx_seq_one_letter_code
_entity_poly.pdbx_strand_id
1 'polypeptide(L)'
;ENNPFQPPICLQSVLILEVNPANIGMTPETGDIDRAMQGLMAMGGEVTTNFTTIAASGQYIEYSLYPPSYADIVDVNEPAEIFSSLNGLQQLSGVRISLDNLNGTPDVTPATSDLVAVLGNGGDIQDSDMFNGPSLSLDLQIDLSDSMNSRVDLEIGVHHLSAETLNQWGLNLETPTIKLDSVTSDGIRMLNSEMDIDVNQILSSLPINSLSESFSQSLGVDVAFQTPSFSSTNDSGGIMFLHRPGETCEEEQSYRYCLGLSGAMSSTYPITIQSSTIPSEISISSILASLIQYSGGDVSTVDLSKMNDEDLATMMSFLSVELEVDGDFIHDFLPSNFPPSEITMTIQLPEWLESIDSGPESLVFSSKTDESTTRNIEFSGSRPFDWMHSICRTSDPCEEESIDLVCAPTQKTCISFLVEIDISKVSIQELSGTVSVEFTSEIILEIYRLGVDLEIDGVQMSPIPSDAIRRILVMGDRIDGGLLADSTIESTIDFGVGDPIDFELSNGGLRSLSNHLTNSYSQMMNDFGEIYLDSSDIGLEGISLTADLSSMPFEADFEALSIREGPVISDKEPIRLSTKVNNAELTLSLRQDEVIVGVNPRSISAIPSLVLSSLFPQPIITDSGLILDGSNIRQKVTPLMEHTNFGTIKSSAYIEIMLPESIKITSFESEKGLGKITNSGDRQVFSYTMPTCLSAVTWEECSSKRNSDIVTYSVEFSWGFMIGELAPYIFFLAVSLSLLVSRARRKRRERKAELIRRSKDIDNAKIERLMENEFGKLSENTALVDETDF
;
A
#
# COMPACT_ATOMS: atom_id res chain seq x y z
N GLU A 1 -28.83 41.38 -100.92
CA GLU A 1 -29.03 40.07 -101.60
C GLU A 1 -27.75 39.40 -102.13
N ASN A 2 -26.54 39.95 -101.92
CA ASN A 2 -25.30 39.24 -102.25
C ASN A 2 -24.41 39.17 -101.00
N ASN A 3 -24.72 38.24 -100.08
CA ASN A 3 -23.80 37.87 -99.01
C ASN A 3 -22.92 36.72 -99.53
N PRO A 4 -21.63 36.93 -99.81
CA PRO A 4 -20.74 35.89 -100.33
C PRO A 4 -20.49 34.74 -99.34
N PHE A 5 -20.99 34.87 -98.10
CA PHE A 5 -20.88 33.88 -97.03
C PHE A 5 -22.22 33.18 -96.73
N GLN A 6 -23.11 33.06 -97.73
CA GLN A 6 -24.35 32.32 -97.61
C GLN A 6 -24.38 31.15 -98.63
N PRO A 7 -24.36 29.87 -98.17
CA PRO A 7 -24.39 29.42 -96.77
C PRO A 7 -23.09 29.75 -96.00
N PRO A 8 -23.15 29.83 -94.65
CA PRO A 8 -22.00 30.15 -93.81
C PRO A 8 -20.87 29.13 -94.01
N ILE A 9 -19.62 29.61 -93.94
CA ILE A 9 -18.44 28.75 -93.95
C ILE A 9 -18.26 28.19 -92.55
N CYS A 10 -18.47 26.88 -92.40
CA CYS A 10 -18.18 26.17 -91.15
C CYS A 10 -16.71 25.77 -91.12
N LEU A 11 -15.99 26.17 -90.08
CA LEU A 11 -14.61 25.78 -89.83
C LEU A 11 -14.57 25.04 -88.48
N GLN A 12 -13.88 23.90 -88.46
CA GLN A 12 -13.58 23.19 -87.23
C GLN A 12 -12.07 23.25 -87.01
N SER A 13 -11.67 23.64 -85.81
CA SER A 13 -10.29 23.58 -85.33
C SER A 13 -10.26 22.77 -84.05
N VAL A 14 -9.24 21.94 -83.90
CA VAL A 14 -8.99 21.19 -82.66
C VAL A 14 -7.69 21.74 -82.09
N LEU A 15 -7.76 22.16 -80.83
CA LEU A 15 -6.65 22.72 -80.09
C LEU A 15 -6.40 21.81 -78.88
N ILE A 16 -5.14 21.55 -78.57
CA ILE A 16 -4.74 20.93 -77.31
C ILE A 16 -4.37 22.08 -76.38
N LEU A 17 -5.03 22.14 -75.22
CA LEU A 17 -4.76 23.13 -74.20
C LEU A 17 -3.73 22.57 -73.23
N GLU A 18 -2.58 23.21 -73.15
CA GLU A 18 -1.60 22.96 -72.08
C GLU A 18 -1.90 23.90 -70.91
N VAL A 19 -2.21 23.33 -69.75
CA VAL A 19 -2.46 24.10 -68.53
C VAL A 19 -1.12 24.48 -67.91
N ASN A 20 -0.94 25.76 -67.59
CA ASN A 20 0.22 26.19 -66.82
C ASN A 20 0.12 25.62 -65.39
N PRO A 21 1.09 24.81 -64.91
CA PRO A 21 1.05 24.23 -63.57
C PRO A 21 0.85 25.27 -62.45
N ALA A 22 1.39 26.48 -62.63
CA ALA A 22 1.22 27.55 -61.64
C ALA A 22 -0.24 27.99 -61.46
N ASN A 23 -1.11 27.81 -62.47
CA ASN A 23 -2.52 28.21 -62.39
C ASN A 23 -3.34 27.32 -61.45
N ILE A 24 -2.85 26.13 -61.13
CA ILE A 24 -3.46 25.21 -60.18
C ILE A 24 -2.64 25.10 -58.88
N GLY A 25 -1.66 25.99 -58.67
CA GLY A 25 -0.83 26.01 -57.47
C GLY A 25 0.31 24.99 -57.44
N MET A 26 0.72 24.45 -58.60
CA MET A 26 1.89 23.57 -58.70
C MET A 26 3.19 24.36 -58.90
N THR A 27 4.29 23.80 -58.40
CA THR A 27 5.65 24.28 -58.68
C THR A 27 6.08 23.86 -60.09
N PRO A 28 6.39 24.81 -61.01
CA PRO A 28 6.70 24.48 -62.41
C PRO A 28 7.94 23.58 -62.63
N GLU A 29 8.77 23.41 -61.60
CA GLU A 29 10.04 22.70 -61.65
C GLU A 29 9.95 21.24 -61.16
N THR A 30 8.87 20.86 -60.45
CA THR A 30 8.86 19.60 -59.68
C THR A 30 7.89 18.52 -60.18
N GLY A 31 6.86 18.86 -60.95
CA GLY A 31 5.72 17.95 -61.07
C GLY A 31 5.20 17.59 -62.46
N ASP A 32 4.69 16.37 -62.54
CA ASP A 32 3.88 15.86 -63.65
C ASP A 32 2.43 16.28 -63.41
N ILE A 33 1.96 17.28 -64.17
CA ILE A 33 0.62 17.85 -64.02
C ILE A 33 -0.49 16.81 -64.19
N ASP A 34 -0.31 15.86 -65.12
CA ASP A 34 -1.31 14.83 -65.38
C ASP A 34 -1.35 13.86 -64.20
N ARG A 35 -0.19 13.52 -63.62
CA ARG A 35 -0.10 12.66 -62.43
C ARG A 35 -0.70 13.33 -61.19
N ALA A 36 -0.39 14.60 -60.92
CA ALA A 36 -0.94 15.32 -59.78
C ALA A 36 -2.47 15.49 -59.91
N MET A 37 -2.95 15.83 -61.11
CA MET A 37 -4.39 15.91 -61.39
C MET A 37 -5.07 14.55 -61.25
N GLN A 38 -4.46 13.46 -61.74
CA GLN A 38 -4.99 12.11 -61.56
C GLN A 38 -5.07 11.73 -60.08
N GLY A 39 -4.08 12.10 -59.27
CA GLY A 39 -4.09 11.90 -57.81
C GLY A 39 -5.18 12.70 -57.11
N LEU A 40 -5.37 13.98 -57.48
CA LEU A 40 -6.48 14.80 -56.98
C LEU A 40 -7.84 14.16 -57.28
N MET A 41 -8.06 13.71 -58.53
CA MET A 41 -9.32 13.04 -58.92
C MET A 41 -9.51 11.71 -58.20
N ALA A 42 -8.46 10.93 -58.01
CA ALA A 42 -8.50 9.66 -57.29
C ALA A 42 -8.87 9.84 -55.81
N MET A 43 -8.48 10.97 -55.19
CA MET A 43 -8.90 11.35 -53.83
C MET A 43 -10.31 11.93 -53.72
N GLY A 44 -11.01 12.13 -54.84
CA GLY A 44 -12.29 12.84 -54.86
C GLY A 44 -12.18 14.36 -54.77
N GLY A 45 -11.02 14.94 -55.09
CA GLY A 45 -10.86 16.38 -55.21
C GLY A 45 -11.52 16.95 -56.46
N GLU A 46 -11.97 18.21 -56.38
CA GLU A 46 -12.58 18.95 -57.48
C GLU A 46 -11.64 20.07 -57.95
N VAL A 47 -11.50 20.23 -59.26
CA VAL A 47 -10.66 21.28 -59.87
C VAL A 47 -11.49 22.18 -60.77
N THR A 48 -11.55 23.46 -60.41
CA THR A 48 -12.24 24.49 -61.20
C THR A 48 -11.30 25.07 -62.26
N THR A 49 -11.70 24.94 -63.52
CA THR A 49 -11.00 25.54 -64.66
C THR A 49 -11.75 26.79 -65.14
N ASN A 50 -11.04 27.80 -65.64
CA ASN A 50 -11.64 29.03 -66.15
C ASN A 50 -10.96 29.48 -67.45
N PHE A 51 -11.75 29.60 -68.53
CA PHE A 51 -11.29 30.06 -69.83
C PHE A 51 -12.18 31.16 -70.38
N THR A 52 -11.59 32.29 -70.81
CA THR A 52 -12.36 33.32 -71.52
C THR A 52 -12.59 32.92 -72.97
N THR A 53 -13.85 32.70 -73.33
CA THR A 53 -14.28 32.42 -74.71
C THR A 53 -14.67 33.72 -75.42
N ILE A 54 -14.34 33.81 -76.72
CA ILE A 54 -14.49 35.06 -77.50
C ILE A 54 -15.09 34.75 -78.87
N ALA A 55 -16.08 35.53 -79.30
CA ALA A 55 -16.59 35.55 -80.67
C ALA A 55 -16.46 36.95 -81.28
N ALA A 56 -15.68 37.08 -82.36
CA ALA A 56 -15.52 38.37 -83.04
C ALA A 56 -16.79 38.74 -83.83
N SER A 57 -16.86 40.01 -84.22
CA SER A 57 -17.99 40.55 -84.98
C SER A 57 -18.25 39.73 -86.25
N GLY A 58 -19.49 39.30 -86.44
CA GLY A 58 -19.93 38.49 -87.58
C GLY A 58 -19.71 36.98 -87.43
N GLN A 59 -19.32 36.50 -86.24
CA GLN A 59 -19.06 35.10 -85.97
C GLN A 59 -20.11 34.50 -85.03
N TYR A 60 -20.45 33.24 -85.28
CA TYR A 60 -21.03 32.34 -84.29
C TYR A 60 -19.97 31.29 -83.98
N ILE A 61 -19.56 31.17 -82.71
CA ILE A 61 -18.54 30.20 -82.30
C ILE A 61 -19.11 29.30 -81.22
N GLU A 62 -18.98 28.00 -81.42
CA GLU A 62 -19.23 26.98 -80.41
C GLU A 62 -17.88 26.44 -79.93
N TYR A 63 -17.61 26.58 -78.64
CA TYR A 63 -16.46 25.97 -77.98
C TYR A 63 -16.91 24.67 -77.32
N SER A 64 -16.19 23.57 -77.56
CA SER A 64 -16.41 22.29 -76.88
C SER A 64 -15.12 21.85 -76.19
N LEU A 65 -15.19 21.67 -74.87
CA LEU A 65 -14.09 21.21 -74.01
C LEU A 65 -14.34 19.75 -73.61
N TYR A 66 -13.33 18.92 -73.75
CA TYR A 66 -13.34 17.53 -73.26
C TYR A 66 -12.31 17.40 -72.14
N PRO A 67 -12.66 16.78 -71.01
CA PRO A 67 -11.71 16.58 -69.93
C PRO A 67 -10.68 15.50 -70.31
N PRO A 68 -9.53 15.44 -69.62
CA PRO A 68 -8.61 14.31 -69.69
C PRO A 68 -9.29 12.99 -69.31
N SER A 69 -8.71 11.85 -69.68
CA SER A 69 -9.33 10.53 -69.46
C SER A 69 -9.49 10.11 -68.00
N TYR A 70 -8.83 10.80 -67.06
CA TYR A 70 -8.88 10.54 -65.62
C TYR A 70 -9.85 11.49 -64.88
N ALA A 71 -10.57 12.36 -65.59
CA ALA A 71 -11.47 13.35 -65.01
C ALA A 71 -12.79 13.41 -65.78
N ASP A 72 -13.87 13.68 -65.06
CA ASP A 72 -15.19 13.98 -65.61
C ASP A 72 -15.57 15.43 -65.31
N ILE A 73 -16.59 15.94 -66.01
CA ILE A 73 -17.16 17.26 -65.72
C ILE A 73 -18.31 17.09 -64.74
N VAL A 74 -18.16 17.71 -63.57
CA VAL A 74 -19.15 17.66 -62.48
C VAL A 74 -20.12 18.83 -62.57
N ASP A 75 -19.61 20.03 -62.85
CA ASP A 75 -20.42 21.25 -62.91
C ASP A 75 -19.88 22.27 -63.93
N VAL A 76 -20.75 23.18 -64.37
CA VAL A 76 -20.40 24.25 -65.32
C VAL A 76 -21.25 25.52 -65.09
N ASN A 77 -20.67 26.70 -65.33
CA ASN A 77 -21.42 27.95 -65.26
C ASN A 77 -22.31 28.21 -66.50
N GLU A 78 -23.44 28.89 -66.30
CA GLU A 78 -24.26 29.40 -67.41
C GLU A 78 -23.48 30.48 -68.21
N PRO A 79 -23.59 30.52 -69.55
CA PRO A 79 -24.54 29.82 -70.42
C PRO A 79 -24.01 28.49 -71.00
N ALA A 80 -22.95 27.93 -70.42
CA ALA A 80 -22.41 26.65 -70.89
C ALA A 80 -23.27 25.48 -70.39
N GLU A 81 -23.22 24.37 -71.13
CA GLU A 81 -23.98 23.15 -70.82
C GLU A 81 -23.09 21.92 -70.93
N ILE A 82 -23.30 20.95 -70.03
CA ILE A 82 -22.69 19.62 -70.11
C ILE A 82 -23.43 18.83 -71.20
N PHE A 83 -22.69 18.31 -72.18
CA PHE A 83 -23.24 17.46 -73.23
C PHE A 83 -22.60 16.07 -73.18
N SER A 84 -23.40 15.06 -73.52
CA SER A 84 -22.91 13.71 -73.76
C SER A 84 -22.94 13.39 -75.25
N SER A 85 -21.83 12.88 -75.77
CA SER A 85 -21.73 12.40 -77.15
C SER A 85 -21.28 10.94 -77.20
N LEU A 86 -21.80 10.18 -78.15
CA LEU A 86 -21.36 8.81 -78.41
C LEU A 86 -20.27 8.83 -79.46
N ASN A 87 -19.05 8.45 -79.08
CA ASN A 87 -17.96 8.20 -80.02
C ASN A 87 -17.73 6.68 -80.11
N GLY A 88 -18.41 6.02 -81.05
CA GLY A 88 -18.40 4.55 -81.13
C GLY A 88 -19.17 3.90 -79.97
N LEU A 89 -18.51 3.10 -79.14
CA LEU A 89 -19.09 2.40 -77.98
C LEU A 89 -18.89 3.13 -76.64
N GLN A 90 -18.18 4.27 -76.62
CA GLN A 90 -17.92 5.05 -75.41
C GLN A 90 -18.75 6.34 -75.38
N GLN A 91 -19.37 6.61 -74.24
CA GLN A 91 -20.03 7.88 -73.95
C GLN A 91 -18.96 8.87 -73.46
N LEU A 92 -18.74 9.95 -74.20
CA LEU A 92 -17.87 11.05 -73.80
C LEU A 92 -18.73 12.20 -73.28
N SER A 93 -18.43 12.65 -72.07
CA SER A 93 -18.98 13.89 -71.51
C SER A 93 -18.06 15.07 -71.85
N GLY A 94 -18.64 16.22 -72.15
CA GLY A 94 -17.91 17.44 -72.51
C GLY A 94 -18.70 18.68 -72.11
N VAL A 95 -18.04 19.83 -72.05
CA VAL A 95 -18.69 21.13 -71.87
C VAL A 95 -18.80 21.83 -73.21
N ARG A 96 -19.95 22.46 -73.48
CA ARG A 96 -20.15 23.30 -74.65
C ARG A 96 -20.66 24.68 -74.27
N ILE A 97 -20.10 25.70 -74.90
CA ILE A 97 -20.58 27.08 -74.83
C ILE A 97 -20.68 27.68 -76.23
N SER A 98 -21.81 28.33 -76.52
CA SER A 98 -22.08 28.93 -77.82
C SER A 98 -22.20 30.45 -77.69
N LEU A 99 -21.38 31.18 -78.46
CA LEU A 99 -21.39 32.63 -78.54
C LEU A 99 -21.90 33.08 -79.91
N ASP A 100 -23.01 33.80 -79.92
CA ASP A 100 -23.58 34.41 -81.12
C ASP A 100 -23.22 35.90 -81.20
N ASN A 101 -22.33 36.25 -82.14
CA ASN A 101 -22.00 37.63 -82.49
C ASN A 101 -22.22 37.91 -83.99
N LEU A 102 -23.19 37.25 -84.63
CA LEU A 102 -23.47 37.37 -86.06
C LEU A 102 -23.89 38.80 -86.48
N ASN A 103 -24.56 39.54 -85.58
CA ASN A 103 -25.00 40.91 -85.81
C ASN A 103 -23.97 41.97 -85.35
N GLY A 104 -22.77 41.55 -84.94
CA GLY A 104 -21.70 42.47 -84.53
C GLY A 104 -21.32 43.44 -85.65
N THR A 105 -20.87 44.64 -85.27
CA THR A 105 -20.25 45.60 -86.21
C THR A 105 -18.74 45.70 -85.95
N PRO A 106 -17.91 45.98 -86.97
CA PRO A 106 -16.44 45.93 -86.84
C PRO A 106 -15.84 46.88 -85.78
N ASP A 107 -16.57 47.91 -85.37
CA ASP A 107 -16.14 48.93 -84.39
C ASP A 107 -16.60 48.63 -82.95
N VAL A 108 -17.23 47.47 -82.69
CA VAL A 108 -17.75 47.07 -81.36
C VAL A 108 -16.92 45.94 -80.75
N THR A 109 -16.84 45.92 -79.41
CA THR A 109 -16.15 44.89 -78.62
C THR A 109 -16.66 43.47 -78.95
N PRO A 110 -15.77 42.47 -79.06
CA PRO A 110 -16.15 41.07 -79.22
C PRO A 110 -17.14 40.60 -78.14
N ALA A 111 -17.98 39.61 -78.47
CA ALA A 111 -18.77 38.92 -77.46
C ALA A 111 -17.84 38.00 -76.66
N THR A 112 -17.82 38.15 -75.34
CA THR A 112 -16.96 37.38 -74.43
C THR A 112 -17.77 36.75 -73.31
N SER A 113 -17.44 35.51 -72.95
CA SER A 113 -18.01 34.83 -71.79
C SER A 113 -16.97 33.89 -71.19
N ASP A 114 -16.91 33.81 -69.87
CA ASP A 114 -16.00 32.89 -69.19
C ASP A 114 -16.66 31.51 -69.11
N LEU A 115 -15.91 30.49 -69.53
CA LEU A 115 -16.24 29.09 -69.39
C LEU A 115 -15.56 28.56 -68.13
N VAL A 116 -16.36 28.36 -67.08
CA VAL A 116 -15.94 27.80 -65.81
C VAL A 116 -16.47 26.37 -65.72
N ALA A 117 -15.57 25.40 -65.73
CA ALA A 117 -15.91 23.98 -65.64
C ALA A 117 -15.22 23.35 -64.43
N VAL A 118 -15.98 22.61 -63.63
CA VAL A 118 -15.49 21.85 -62.48
C VAL A 118 -15.21 20.42 -62.94
N LEU A 119 -13.95 20.02 -62.82
CA LEU A 119 -13.48 18.68 -63.08
C LEU A 119 -13.47 17.89 -61.77
N GLY A 120 -13.95 16.66 -61.80
CA GLY A 120 -13.98 15.77 -60.63
C GLY A 120 -14.06 14.30 -61.06
N ASN A 121 -14.16 13.40 -60.09
CA ASN A 121 -14.41 12.00 -60.37
C ASN A 121 -15.94 11.78 -60.55
N GLY A 122 -16.39 11.42 -61.75
CA GLY A 122 -17.82 11.31 -62.09
C GLY A 122 -18.50 10.01 -61.61
N GLY A 123 -17.79 9.16 -60.85
CA GLY A 123 -18.30 7.91 -60.29
C GLY A 123 -18.38 7.94 -58.75
N ASP A 124 -19.21 7.06 -58.17
CA ASP A 124 -19.22 6.77 -56.73
C ASP A 124 -17.86 6.15 -56.36
N ILE A 125 -17.00 6.93 -55.70
CA ILE A 125 -15.77 6.40 -55.10
C ILE A 125 -16.24 5.44 -54.01
N GLN A 126 -15.86 4.15 -54.10
CA GLN A 126 -16.07 3.27 -52.95
C GLN A 126 -15.08 3.70 -51.86
N ASP A 127 -15.57 4.51 -50.92
CA ASP A 127 -14.84 5.02 -49.75
C ASP A 127 -14.01 3.95 -49.03
N SER A 128 -14.43 2.68 -49.09
CA SER A 128 -13.79 1.55 -48.40
C SER A 128 -12.38 1.21 -48.86
N ASP A 129 -11.99 1.53 -50.10
CA ASP A 129 -10.65 1.19 -50.62
C ASP A 129 -9.61 2.31 -50.35
N MET A 130 -10.09 3.55 -50.16
CA MET A 130 -9.25 4.73 -49.93
C MET A 130 -8.98 4.97 -48.45
N PHE A 131 -10.01 4.83 -47.61
CA PHE A 131 -9.92 5.00 -46.17
C PHE A 131 -9.81 3.63 -45.48
N ASN A 132 -8.57 3.25 -45.20
CA ASN A 132 -8.27 2.08 -44.39
C ASN A 132 -7.89 2.53 -42.98
N GLY A 133 -8.60 2.03 -41.97
CA GLY A 133 -8.34 2.32 -40.55
C GLY A 133 -8.88 3.67 -40.04
N PRO A 134 -8.51 4.08 -38.82
CA PRO A 134 -8.96 5.34 -38.22
C PRO A 134 -8.37 6.56 -38.93
N SER A 135 -8.91 7.76 -38.66
CA SER A 135 -8.34 9.02 -39.19
C SER A 135 -6.96 9.28 -38.62
N LEU A 136 -6.78 9.05 -37.31
CA LEU A 136 -5.50 9.14 -36.62
C LEU A 136 -5.19 7.88 -35.81
N SER A 137 -3.92 7.58 -35.64
CA SER A 137 -3.41 6.62 -34.65
C SER A 137 -2.49 7.35 -33.68
N LEU A 138 -2.61 7.08 -32.38
CA LEU A 138 -1.79 7.67 -31.32
C LEU A 138 -1.04 6.55 -30.60
N ASP A 139 0.27 6.67 -30.51
CA ASP A 139 1.12 5.83 -29.68
C ASP A 139 1.75 6.70 -28.58
N LEU A 140 1.37 6.44 -27.34
CA LEU A 140 1.84 7.14 -26.15
C LEU A 140 2.78 6.22 -25.38
N GLN A 141 4.05 6.60 -25.26
CA GLN A 141 5.06 5.85 -24.50
C GLN A 141 5.46 6.64 -23.26
N ILE A 142 5.18 6.09 -22.09
CA ILE A 142 5.50 6.67 -20.79
C ILE A 142 6.65 5.86 -20.20
N ASP A 143 7.84 6.44 -20.15
CA ASP A 143 9.05 5.81 -19.62
C ASP A 143 9.23 6.19 -18.14
N LEU A 144 8.99 5.23 -17.22
CA LEU A 144 9.15 5.40 -15.77
C LEU A 144 10.27 4.50 -15.21
N SER A 145 11.15 3.96 -16.06
CA SER A 145 12.27 3.14 -15.61
C SER A 145 13.22 3.90 -14.67
N ASP A 146 13.35 5.21 -14.86
CA ASP A 146 14.02 6.14 -13.95
C ASP A 146 13.07 7.28 -13.58
N SER A 147 12.49 7.22 -12.37
CA SER A 147 11.48 8.19 -11.91
C SER A 147 11.99 9.64 -11.88
N MET A 148 13.32 9.86 -11.82
CA MET A 148 13.93 11.19 -11.82
C MET A 148 14.17 11.75 -13.23
N ASN A 149 14.06 10.91 -14.25
CA ASN A 149 14.30 11.24 -15.65
C ASN A 149 13.21 10.60 -16.54
N SER A 150 11.98 10.63 -16.06
CA SER A 150 10.83 10.11 -16.78
C SER A 150 10.48 11.00 -17.96
N ARG A 151 9.95 10.40 -19.03
CA ARG A 151 9.54 11.11 -20.23
C ARG A 151 8.29 10.50 -20.83
N VAL A 152 7.51 11.34 -21.50
CA VAL A 152 6.34 10.91 -22.27
C VAL A 152 6.60 11.25 -23.72
N ASP A 153 6.69 10.22 -24.55
CA ASP A 153 6.84 10.31 -26.00
C ASP A 153 5.47 10.05 -26.65
N LEU A 154 5.09 10.90 -27.61
CA LEU A 154 3.85 10.82 -28.36
C LEU A 154 4.16 10.72 -29.85
N GLU A 155 3.70 9.65 -30.49
CA GLU A 155 3.66 9.52 -31.95
C GLU A 155 2.20 9.59 -32.43
N ILE A 156 1.96 10.40 -33.46
CA ILE A 156 0.66 10.58 -34.12
C ILE A 156 0.82 10.15 -35.57
N GLY A 157 0.11 9.10 -35.98
CA GLY A 157 -0.04 8.68 -37.36
C GLY A 157 -1.27 9.34 -38.00
N VAL A 158 -1.05 10.23 -38.96
CA VAL A 158 -2.12 10.84 -39.76
C VAL A 158 -2.40 9.97 -40.98
N HIS A 159 -3.52 9.27 -40.97
CA HIS A 159 -3.95 8.42 -42.09
C HIS A 159 -4.79 9.20 -43.10
N HIS A 160 -5.78 9.94 -42.61
CA HIS A 160 -6.60 10.84 -43.42
C HIS A 160 -7.21 11.94 -42.57
N LEU A 161 -7.50 13.09 -43.18
CA LEU A 161 -8.15 14.24 -42.56
C LEU A 161 -9.41 14.59 -43.36
N SER A 162 -10.56 14.68 -42.69
CA SER A 162 -11.81 15.13 -43.31
C SER A 162 -11.80 16.65 -43.52
N ALA A 163 -12.66 17.16 -44.41
CA ALA A 163 -12.87 18.59 -44.56
C ALA A 163 -13.26 19.29 -43.24
N GLU A 164 -13.98 18.60 -42.35
CA GLU A 164 -14.28 19.13 -41.02
C GLU A 164 -13.00 19.32 -40.19
N THR A 165 -12.15 18.30 -40.10
CA THR A 165 -10.89 18.38 -39.36
C THR A 165 -9.95 19.43 -39.94
N LEU A 166 -9.83 19.51 -41.26
CA LEU A 166 -9.02 20.54 -41.95
C LEU A 166 -9.49 21.95 -41.59
N ASN A 167 -10.80 22.20 -41.62
CA ASN A 167 -11.37 23.48 -41.24
C ASN A 167 -11.17 23.80 -39.75
N GLN A 168 -11.41 22.82 -38.87
CA GLN A 168 -11.25 22.98 -37.43
C GLN A 168 -9.79 23.29 -37.03
N TRP A 169 -8.83 22.62 -37.66
CA TRP A 169 -7.40 22.84 -37.44
C TRP A 169 -6.84 24.05 -38.20
N GLY A 170 -7.67 24.71 -39.02
CA GLY A 170 -7.27 25.86 -39.83
C GLY A 170 -6.25 25.51 -40.92
N LEU A 171 -6.23 24.25 -41.36
CA LEU A 171 -5.34 23.76 -42.40
C LEU A 171 -5.90 24.10 -43.78
N ASN A 172 -5.30 25.09 -44.44
CA ASN A 172 -5.69 25.45 -45.80
C ASN A 172 -4.86 24.67 -46.82
N LEU A 173 -5.32 23.46 -47.12
CA LEU A 173 -4.77 22.62 -48.21
C LEU A 173 -5.48 22.86 -49.55
N GLU A 174 -6.53 23.68 -49.56
CA GLU A 174 -7.27 24.06 -50.74
C GLU A 174 -6.60 25.25 -51.46
N THR A 175 -6.86 25.37 -52.75
CA THR A 175 -6.48 26.56 -53.53
C THR A 175 -7.74 27.20 -54.11
N PRO A 176 -7.70 28.43 -54.64
CA PRO A 176 -8.87 29.02 -55.29
C PRO A 176 -9.47 28.17 -56.42
N THR A 177 -8.71 27.22 -56.95
CA THR A 177 -9.10 26.31 -58.03
C THR A 177 -9.28 24.87 -57.58
N ILE A 178 -8.85 24.47 -56.37
CA ILE A 178 -8.88 23.08 -55.90
C ILE A 178 -9.67 23.01 -54.61
N LYS A 179 -10.69 22.15 -54.59
CA LYS A 179 -11.52 21.86 -53.41
C LYS A 179 -11.33 20.39 -53.01
N LEU A 180 -11.25 20.12 -51.71
CA LEU A 180 -10.94 18.80 -51.15
C LEU A 180 -11.94 18.43 -50.06
N ASP A 181 -12.67 17.33 -50.25
CA ASP A 181 -13.61 16.85 -49.23
C ASP A 181 -12.90 16.03 -48.12
N SER A 182 -11.74 15.46 -48.44
CA SER A 182 -10.82 14.83 -47.50
C SER A 182 -9.41 14.77 -48.09
N VAL A 183 -8.41 14.53 -47.25
CA VAL A 183 -7.02 14.34 -47.70
C VAL A 183 -6.42 13.13 -46.99
N THR A 184 -6.00 12.13 -47.75
CA THR A 184 -5.28 10.95 -47.24
C THR A 184 -3.80 11.25 -47.03
N SER A 185 -3.07 10.35 -46.38
CA SER A 185 -1.63 10.46 -46.19
C SER A 185 -0.86 10.51 -47.53
N ASP A 186 -1.28 9.75 -48.54
CA ASP A 186 -0.80 9.87 -49.92
C ASP A 186 -1.11 11.24 -50.52
N GLY A 187 -2.31 11.77 -50.24
CA GLY A 187 -2.69 13.13 -50.59
C GLY A 187 -1.75 14.19 -50.03
N ILE A 188 -1.47 14.11 -48.73
CA ILE A 188 -0.54 15.02 -48.05
C ILE A 188 0.86 14.93 -48.69
N ARG A 189 1.34 13.72 -49.02
CA ARG A 189 2.62 13.52 -49.71
C ARG A 189 2.63 14.10 -51.12
N MET A 190 1.53 13.94 -51.87
CA MET A 190 1.36 14.55 -53.19
C MET A 190 1.40 16.08 -53.07
N LEU A 191 0.61 16.69 -52.19
CA LEU A 191 0.61 18.14 -51.98
C LEU A 191 2.01 18.64 -51.60
N ASN A 192 2.74 17.93 -50.73
CA ASN A 192 4.10 18.27 -50.31
C ASN A 192 5.15 18.17 -51.43
N SER A 193 4.91 17.35 -52.47
CA SER A 193 5.90 17.11 -53.54
C SER A 193 5.59 17.85 -54.83
N GLU A 194 4.31 18.05 -55.13
CA GLU A 194 3.82 18.54 -56.42
C GLU A 194 3.28 19.97 -56.35
N MET A 195 2.85 20.42 -55.16
CA MET A 195 2.14 21.70 -54.96
C MET A 195 2.96 22.69 -54.14
N ASP A 196 2.72 24.00 -54.34
CA ASP A 196 3.27 25.09 -53.52
C ASP A 196 2.44 25.28 -52.24
N ILE A 197 2.26 24.20 -51.47
CA ILE A 197 1.50 24.18 -50.21
C ILE A 197 2.44 23.85 -49.06
N ASP A 198 2.42 24.69 -48.03
CA ASP A 198 3.23 24.47 -46.82
C ASP A 198 2.59 23.40 -45.92
N VAL A 199 2.89 22.14 -46.21
CA VAL A 199 2.42 20.99 -45.43
C VAL A 199 2.97 21.00 -43.99
N ASN A 200 4.00 21.79 -43.68
CA ASN A 200 4.47 21.95 -42.30
C ASN A 200 3.43 22.64 -41.40
N GLN A 201 2.42 23.31 -41.97
CA GLN A 201 1.31 23.87 -41.19
C GLN A 201 0.60 22.83 -40.33
N ILE A 202 0.61 21.55 -40.75
CA ILE A 202 0.08 20.42 -39.95
C ILE A 202 0.73 20.40 -38.56
N LEU A 203 2.04 20.63 -38.46
CA LEU A 203 2.75 20.63 -37.18
C LEU A 203 2.29 21.75 -36.25
N SER A 204 1.97 22.93 -36.78
CA SER A 204 1.50 24.07 -35.98
C SER A 204 0.00 24.03 -35.66
N SER A 205 -0.78 23.30 -36.45
CA SER A 205 -2.24 23.22 -36.34
C SER A 205 -2.72 22.06 -35.46
N LEU A 206 -1.87 21.06 -35.22
CA LEU A 206 -2.19 19.99 -34.28
C LEU A 206 -2.49 20.55 -32.89
N PRO A 207 -3.58 20.13 -32.22
CA PRO A 207 -3.96 20.63 -30.89
C PRO A 207 -3.10 20.01 -29.78
N ILE A 208 -1.77 20.11 -29.89
CA ILE A 208 -0.80 19.52 -28.95
C ILE A 208 -0.97 20.06 -27.53
N ASN A 209 -1.35 21.35 -27.38
CA ASN A 209 -1.63 21.92 -26.06
C ASN A 209 -2.87 21.30 -25.42
N SER A 210 -3.94 21.06 -26.19
CA SER A 210 -5.15 20.41 -25.68
C SER A 210 -4.89 18.94 -25.35
N LEU A 211 -4.06 18.25 -26.13
CA LEU A 211 -3.59 16.90 -25.79
C LEU A 211 -2.79 16.92 -24.48
N SER A 212 -1.85 17.84 -24.34
CA SER A 212 -1.04 18.03 -23.11
C SER A 212 -1.93 18.21 -21.88
N GLU A 213 -2.92 19.11 -21.95
CA GLU A 213 -3.88 19.37 -20.86
C GLU A 213 -4.73 18.12 -20.54
N SER A 214 -5.24 17.44 -21.56
CA SER A 214 -6.08 16.25 -21.40
C SER A 214 -5.31 15.08 -20.79
N PHE A 215 -4.11 14.76 -21.29
CA PHE A 215 -3.25 13.74 -20.69
C PHE A 215 -2.83 14.10 -19.28
N SER A 216 -2.54 15.38 -19.00
CA SER A 216 -2.17 15.81 -17.65
C SER A 216 -3.31 15.60 -16.65
N GLN A 217 -4.53 15.95 -17.07
CA GLN A 217 -5.72 15.78 -16.24
C GLN A 217 -6.00 14.30 -15.96
N SER A 218 -5.92 13.45 -16.98
CA SER A 218 -6.32 12.05 -16.84
C SER A 218 -5.24 11.17 -16.18
N LEU A 219 -3.95 11.44 -16.42
CA LEU A 219 -2.84 10.71 -15.79
C LEU A 219 -2.46 11.27 -14.40
N GLY A 220 -2.94 12.47 -14.04
CA GLY A 220 -2.61 13.12 -12.77
C GLY A 220 -1.16 13.61 -12.67
N VAL A 221 -0.47 13.79 -13.81
CA VAL A 221 0.94 14.21 -13.89
C VAL A 221 1.08 15.37 -14.88
N ASP A 222 2.11 16.21 -14.75
CA ASP A 222 2.30 17.36 -15.66
C ASP A 222 2.90 16.89 -17.00
N VAL A 223 2.06 16.82 -18.03
CA VAL A 223 2.44 16.44 -19.40
C VAL A 223 2.45 17.69 -20.27
N ALA A 224 3.64 18.15 -20.65
CA ALA A 224 3.83 19.29 -21.55
C ALA A 224 4.64 18.88 -22.78
N PHE A 225 3.94 18.56 -23.87
CA PHE A 225 4.58 18.18 -25.13
C PHE A 225 5.30 19.38 -25.78
N GLN A 226 6.47 19.12 -26.33
CA GLN A 226 7.22 20.10 -27.11
C GLN A 226 6.57 20.34 -28.49
N THR A 227 7.11 21.30 -29.24
CA THR A 227 6.67 21.54 -30.62
C THR A 227 6.87 20.25 -31.45
N PRO A 228 5.82 19.75 -32.12
CA PRO A 228 5.88 18.50 -32.85
C PRO A 228 6.77 18.61 -34.09
N SER A 229 7.28 17.47 -34.55
CA SER A 229 8.10 17.35 -35.75
C SER A 229 7.73 16.08 -36.52
N PHE A 230 7.96 16.05 -37.83
CA PHE A 230 7.83 14.80 -38.58
C PHE A 230 8.87 13.80 -38.11
N SER A 231 8.46 12.56 -37.85
CA SER A 231 9.40 11.50 -37.50
C SER A 231 10.14 11.00 -38.75
N SER A 232 11.19 10.20 -38.54
CA SER A 232 11.96 9.64 -39.65
C SER A 232 11.10 8.68 -40.47
N THR A 233 11.16 8.82 -41.80
CA THR A 233 10.47 7.90 -42.72
C THR A 233 11.07 6.49 -42.64
N ASN A 234 10.18 5.50 -42.60
CA ASN A 234 10.53 4.07 -42.54
C ASN A 234 9.58 3.26 -43.45
N ASP A 235 9.55 1.94 -43.30
CA ASP A 235 8.71 1.05 -44.12
C ASP A 235 7.22 1.09 -43.74
N SER A 236 6.86 1.69 -42.60
CA SER A 236 5.49 1.83 -42.13
C SER A 236 4.86 3.20 -42.45
N GLY A 237 5.65 4.22 -42.80
CA GLY A 237 5.12 5.52 -43.20
C GLY A 237 6.12 6.68 -43.12
N GLY A 238 5.58 7.89 -43.08
CA GLY A 238 6.31 9.16 -42.99
C GLY A 238 6.05 10.13 -44.14
N ILE A 239 6.45 11.40 -43.94
CA ILE A 239 6.22 12.49 -44.91
C ILE A 239 7.03 12.33 -46.21
N MET A 240 8.13 11.56 -46.16
CA MET A 240 8.98 11.26 -47.33
C MET A 240 8.86 9.80 -47.77
N PHE A 241 7.80 9.10 -47.35
CA PHE A 241 7.57 7.70 -47.69
C PHE A 241 7.55 7.49 -49.21
N LEU A 242 8.16 6.39 -49.64
CA LEU A 242 8.26 6.00 -51.05
C LEU A 242 7.65 4.62 -51.23
N HIS A 243 6.64 4.53 -52.09
CA HIS A 243 6.03 3.26 -52.42
C HIS A 243 7.01 2.38 -53.19
N ARG A 244 7.01 1.08 -52.84
CA ARG A 244 7.81 0.05 -53.49
C ARG A 244 6.99 -0.60 -54.61
N PRO A 245 7.50 -0.62 -55.86
CA PRO A 245 6.81 -1.19 -57.00
C PRO A 245 6.35 -2.63 -56.77
N GLY A 246 5.06 -2.89 -56.97
CA GLY A 246 4.42 -4.20 -56.82
C GLY A 246 4.28 -4.73 -55.39
N GLU A 247 4.74 -3.99 -54.38
CA GLU A 247 4.62 -4.35 -52.95
C GLU A 247 3.64 -3.43 -52.23
N THR A 248 3.92 -2.13 -52.22
CA THR A 248 3.08 -1.13 -51.52
C THR A 248 2.27 -0.26 -52.48
N CYS A 249 2.51 -0.39 -53.78
CA CYS A 249 1.72 0.21 -54.85
C CYS A 249 1.88 -0.63 -56.13
N GLU A 250 0.83 -0.79 -56.92
CA GLU A 250 0.85 -1.60 -58.15
C GLU A 250 1.65 -0.98 -59.30
N GLU A 251 2.12 0.26 -59.14
CA GLU A 251 2.90 0.97 -60.14
C GLU A 251 4.30 0.39 -60.35
N GLU A 252 4.85 0.50 -61.57
CA GLU A 252 6.18 -0.02 -61.92
C GLU A 252 7.34 0.82 -61.37
N GLN A 253 7.07 2.05 -60.93
CA GLN A 253 8.05 3.00 -60.42
C GLN A 253 7.72 3.40 -58.99
N SER A 254 8.76 3.83 -58.27
CA SER A 254 8.61 4.30 -56.89
C SER A 254 8.18 5.77 -56.88
N TYR A 255 7.07 6.04 -56.20
CA TYR A 255 6.50 7.38 -56.04
C TYR A 255 6.15 7.64 -54.58
N ARG A 256 5.93 8.91 -54.23
CA ARG A 256 5.50 9.31 -52.87
C ARG A 256 4.02 9.06 -52.58
N TYR A 257 3.24 8.84 -53.62
CA TYR A 257 1.81 8.57 -53.57
C TYR A 257 1.44 7.59 -54.69
N CYS A 258 0.47 6.71 -54.43
CA CYS A 258 0.10 5.62 -55.33
C CYS A 258 -1.07 5.99 -56.25
N LEU A 259 -0.99 5.66 -57.54
CA LEU A 259 -2.09 5.76 -58.53
C LEU A 259 -2.45 4.41 -59.16
N GLY A 260 -2.15 3.30 -58.47
CA GLY A 260 -2.46 1.93 -58.91
C GLY A 260 -3.96 1.67 -59.07
N LEU A 261 -4.34 0.51 -59.63
CA LEU A 261 -5.75 0.15 -59.79
C LEU A 261 -6.41 -0.21 -58.46
N SER A 262 -5.62 -0.68 -57.50
CA SER A 262 -6.01 -0.89 -56.11
C SER A 262 -5.20 0.02 -55.17
N GLY A 263 -5.88 0.62 -54.19
CA GLY A 263 -5.23 1.47 -53.18
C GLY A 263 -4.69 2.80 -53.73
N ALA A 264 -5.28 3.34 -54.80
CA ALA A 264 -4.95 4.67 -55.29
C ALA A 264 -5.18 5.71 -54.18
N MET A 265 -4.17 6.53 -53.93
CA MET A 265 -4.19 7.59 -52.92
C MET A 265 -4.63 7.12 -51.53
N SER A 266 -4.22 5.91 -51.13
CA SER A 266 -4.67 5.25 -49.90
C SER A 266 -4.17 5.94 -48.61
N SER A 267 -4.93 5.78 -47.53
CA SER A 267 -4.54 6.17 -46.16
C SER A 267 -3.67 5.14 -45.42
N THR A 268 -3.30 4.02 -46.06
CA THR A 268 -2.66 2.86 -45.40
C THR A 268 -1.33 3.20 -44.71
N TYR A 269 -0.50 4.05 -45.33
CA TYR A 269 0.82 4.44 -44.80
C TYR A 269 0.77 5.85 -44.21
N PRO A 270 0.66 6.02 -42.88
CA PRO A 270 0.40 7.32 -42.26
C PRO A 270 1.57 8.30 -42.41
N ILE A 271 1.25 9.60 -42.25
CA ILE A 271 2.25 10.62 -41.94
C ILE A 271 2.50 10.57 -40.44
N THR A 272 3.72 10.25 -40.05
CA THR A 272 4.09 10.10 -38.64
C THR A 272 4.67 11.41 -38.09
N ILE A 273 4.10 11.86 -36.99
CA ILE A 273 4.46 13.10 -36.30
C ILE A 273 4.81 12.72 -34.87
N GLN A 274 5.92 13.22 -34.35
CA GLN A 274 6.39 12.92 -33.01
C GLN A 274 6.47 14.19 -32.17
N SER A 275 6.15 14.07 -30.89
CA SER A 275 6.46 15.05 -29.85
C SER A 275 6.87 14.33 -28.57
N SER A 276 7.59 15.00 -27.69
CA SER A 276 8.06 14.47 -26.41
C SER A 276 7.99 15.54 -25.34
N THR A 277 7.87 15.12 -24.09
CA THR A 277 8.03 16.02 -22.94
C THR A 277 9.51 16.29 -22.67
N ILE A 278 9.80 17.33 -21.90
CA ILE A 278 11.13 17.48 -21.28
C ILE A 278 11.22 16.45 -20.15
N PRO A 279 12.37 15.76 -19.97
CA PRO A 279 12.51 14.82 -18.86
C PRO A 279 12.21 15.49 -17.51
N SER A 280 11.36 14.84 -16.73
CA SER A 280 10.85 15.34 -15.45
C SER A 280 10.66 14.20 -14.45
N GLU A 281 10.40 14.56 -13.19
CA GLU A 281 10.04 13.59 -12.18
C GLU A 281 8.56 13.21 -12.34
N ILE A 282 8.28 11.94 -12.64
CA ILE A 282 6.92 11.40 -12.77
C ILE A 282 6.78 10.22 -11.81
N SER A 283 5.88 10.35 -10.84
CA SER A 283 5.59 9.31 -9.85
C SER A 283 4.64 8.27 -10.45
N ILE A 284 5.01 6.98 -10.38
CA ILE A 284 4.10 5.91 -10.82
C ILE A 284 2.86 5.83 -9.92
N SER A 285 2.96 6.24 -8.65
CA SER A 285 1.81 6.27 -7.73
C SER A 285 0.65 7.11 -8.24
N SER A 286 0.92 8.25 -8.90
CA SER A 286 -0.13 9.11 -9.49
C SER A 286 -0.84 8.42 -10.65
N ILE A 287 -0.07 7.76 -11.53
CA ILE A 287 -0.61 7.04 -12.68
C ILE A 287 -1.44 5.83 -12.21
N LEU A 288 -0.94 5.06 -11.24
CA LEU A 288 -1.69 3.94 -10.65
C LEU A 288 -2.97 4.42 -9.92
N ALA A 289 -2.91 5.55 -9.21
CA ALA A 289 -4.09 6.14 -8.59
C ALA A 289 -5.17 6.47 -9.63
N SER A 290 -4.78 7.09 -10.76
CA SER A 290 -5.69 7.32 -11.89
C SER A 290 -6.24 6.01 -12.45
N LEU A 291 -5.40 4.99 -12.69
CA LEU A 291 -5.86 3.70 -13.22
C LEU A 291 -6.85 3.00 -12.27
N ILE A 292 -6.63 3.10 -10.95
CA ILE A 292 -7.55 2.56 -9.94
C ILE A 292 -8.90 3.30 -9.95
N GLN A 293 -8.94 4.61 -10.23
CA GLN A 293 -10.21 5.33 -10.39
C GLN A 293 -11.04 4.83 -11.58
N TYR A 294 -10.38 4.32 -12.62
CA TYR A 294 -11.03 3.71 -13.78
C TYR A 294 -11.31 2.20 -13.59
N SER A 295 -10.91 1.62 -12.46
CA SER A 295 -11.22 0.24 -12.09
C SER A 295 -12.53 0.15 -11.30
N GLY A 296 -13.29 -0.93 -11.49
CA GLY A 296 -14.45 -1.25 -10.66
C GLY A 296 -14.05 -1.96 -9.35
N GLY A 297 -14.89 -1.87 -8.31
CA GLY A 297 -14.74 -2.67 -7.08
C GLY A 297 -14.14 -1.92 -5.88
N ASP A 298 -13.85 -2.65 -4.81
CA ASP A 298 -13.46 -2.06 -3.50
C ASP A 298 -12.06 -1.40 -3.53
N VAL A 299 -11.18 -1.80 -4.45
CA VAL A 299 -9.84 -1.22 -4.63
C VAL A 299 -9.89 0.26 -5.05
N SER A 300 -10.99 0.69 -5.70
CA SER A 300 -11.24 2.09 -6.09
C SER A 300 -11.32 3.07 -4.92
N THR A 301 -11.46 2.57 -3.68
CA THR A 301 -11.57 3.38 -2.46
C THR A 301 -10.21 3.77 -1.85
N VAL A 302 -9.11 3.20 -2.34
CA VAL A 302 -7.77 3.45 -1.79
C VAL A 302 -7.15 4.71 -2.41
N ASP A 303 -6.92 5.73 -1.59
CA ASP A 303 -6.25 6.95 -2.03
C ASP A 303 -4.72 6.80 -1.99
N LEU A 304 -4.15 6.36 -3.11
CA LEU A 304 -2.69 6.23 -3.28
C LEU A 304 -1.96 7.57 -3.40
N SER A 305 -2.66 8.71 -3.54
CA SER A 305 -2.01 10.03 -3.63
C SER A 305 -1.26 10.42 -2.36
N LYS A 306 -1.56 9.75 -1.24
CA LYS A 306 -0.91 9.96 0.06
C LYS A 306 0.40 9.18 0.21
N MET A 307 0.74 8.32 -0.75
CA MET A 307 1.94 7.47 -0.73
C MET A 307 2.95 7.92 -1.79
N ASN A 308 4.23 7.85 -1.47
CA ASN A 308 5.28 8.04 -2.46
C ASN A 308 5.69 6.69 -3.10
N ASP A 309 6.48 6.75 -4.17
CA ASP A 309 6.91 5.54 -4.89
C ASP A 309 7.73 4.57 -4.02
N GLU A 310 8.48 5.07 -3.04
CA GLU A 310 9.28 4.22 -2.13
C GLU A 310 8.39 3.46 -1.13
N ASP A 311 7.31 4.11 -0.68
CA ASP A 311 6.28 3.52 0.16
C ASP A 311 5.52 2.43 -0.61
N LEU A 312 5.14 2.74 -1.85
CA LEU A 312 4.48 1.78 -2.74
C LEU A 312 5.40 0.59 -3.09
N ALA A 313 6.67 0.84 -3.37
CA ALA A 313 7.67 -0.21 -3.60
C ALA A 313 7.78 -1.15 -2.40
N THR A 314 7.72 -0.60 -1.19
CA THR A 314 7.72 -1.43 0.03
C THR A 314 6.44 -2.25 0.14
N MET A 315 5.28 -1.68 -0.20
CA MET A 315 4.01 -2.42 -0.17
C MET A 315 3.97 -3.54 -1.21
N MET A 316 4.40 -3.28 -2.44
CA MET A 316 4.43 -4.26 -3.53
C MET A 316 5.35 -5.45 -3.28
N SER A 317 6.27 -5.35 -2.32
CA SER A 317 7.09 -6.49 -1.90
C SER A 317 6.30 -7.60 -1.18
N PHE A 318 5.11 -7.30 -0.66
CA PHE A 318 4.23 -8.28 -0.02
C PHE A 318 2.79 -8.22 -0.55
N LEU A 319 2.46 -7.28 -1.43
CA LEU A 319 1.16 -7.18 -2.10
C LEU A 319 1.27 -7.60 -3.57
N SER A 320 0.25 -8.31 -4.05
CA SER A 320 -0.10 -8.43 -5.47
C SER A 320 -1.50 -7.84 -5.66
N VAL A 321 -1.69 -7.06 -6.72
CA VAL A 321 -2.98 -6.42 -7.03
C VAL A 321 -3.39 -6.80 -8.45
N GLU A 322 -4.61 -7.30 -8.58
CA GLU A 322 -5.32 -7.56 -9.82
C GLU A 322 -6.43 -6.50 -9.98
N LEU A 323 -6.37 -5.76 -11.09
CA LEU A 323 -7.36 -4.75 -11.47
C LEU A 323 -8.05 -5.15 -12.77
N GLU A 324 -9.37 -5.04 -12.80
CA GLU A 324 -10.14 -5.09 -14.03
C GLU A 324 -10.36 -3.65 -14.54
N VAL A 325 -9.74 -3.32 -15.68
CA VAL A 325 -9.76 -1.98 -16.26
C VAL A 325 -10.41 -2.02 -17.64
N ASP A 326 -11.39 -1.15 -17.87
CA ASP A 326 -12.06 -1.00 -19.16
C ASP A 326 -11.21 -0.15 -20.11
N GLY A 327 -10.60 -0.75 -21.14
CA GLY A 327 -9.70 -0.07 -22.08
C GLY A 327 -10.28 1.16 -22.79
N ASP A 328 -11.60 1.37 -22.74
CA ASP A 328 -12.26 2.57 -23.22
C ASP A 328 -11.92 3.83 -22.41
N PHE A 329 -11.36 3.71 -21.18
CA PHE A 329 -10.91 4.87 -20.39
C PHE A 329 -9.89 5.75 -21.13
N ILE A 330 -9.11 5.16 -22.04
CA ILE A 330 -8.08 5.88 -22.80
C ILE A 330 -8.74 6.89 -23.76
N HIS A 331 -9.99 6.68 -24.17
CA HIS A 331 -10.72 7.66 -24.99
C HIS A 331 -11.04 8.93 -24.21
N ASP A 332 -11.18 8.87 -22.89
CA ASP A 332 -11.32 10.07 -22.04
C ASP A 332 -10.04 10.92 -22.04
N PHE A 333 -8.92 10.42 -22.58
CA PHE A 333 -7.68 11.17 -22.70
C PHE A 333 -7.68 12.07 -23.94
N LEU A 334 -8.61 11.89 -24.87
CA LEU A 334 -8.71 12.73 -26.06
C LEU A 334 -9.60 13.96 -25.81
N PRO A 335 -9.22 15.14 -26.33
CA PRO A 335 -10.10 16.30 -26.35
C PRO A 335 -11.42 16.00 -27.07
N SER A 336 -12.52 16.62 -26.62
CA SER A 336 -13.87 16.40 -27.16
C SER A 336 -14.05 16.74 -28.65
N ASN A 337 -13.12 17.48 -29.24
CA ASN A 337 -13.07 17.86 -30.65
C ASN A 337 -11.96 17.14 -31.43
N PHE A 338 -11.39 16.07 -30.88
CA PHE A 338 -10.37 15.28 -31.55
C PHE A 338 -11.04 14.26 -32.49
N PRO A 339 -10.54 14.05 -33.73
CA PRO A 339 -11.17 13.12 -34.67
C PRO A 339 -11.07 11.67 -34.17
N PRO A 340 -11.89 10.75 -34.73
CA PRO A 340 -11.86 9.33 -34.37
C PRO A 340 -10.44 8.78 -34.50
N SER A 341 -9.92 8.25 -33.39
CA SER A 341 -8.53 7.84 -33.27
C SER A 341 -8.42 6.52 -32.52
N GLU A 342 -7.50 5.67 -32.97
CA GLU A 342 -7.03 4.53 -32.18
C GLU A 342 -5.88 4.99 -31.28
N ILE A 343 -5.87 4.54 -30.03
CA ILE A 343 -4.84 4.94 -29.05
C ILE A 343 -4.22 3.69 -28.47
N THR A 344 -2.89 3.64 -28.50
CA THR A 344 -2.09 2.69 -27.74
C THR A 344 -1.28 3.46 -26.71
N MET A 345 -1.33 3.02 -25.46
CA MET A 345 -0.53 3.56 -24.37
C MET A 345 0.35 2.46 -23.80
N THR A 346 1.66 2.68 -23.82
CA THR A 346 2.66 1.79 -23.24
C THR A 346 3.33 2.49 -22.07
N ILE A 347 3.22 1.91 -20.88
CA ILE A 347 3.88 2.38 -19.66
C ILE A 347 5.02 1.44 -19.35
N GLN A 348 6.26 1.92 -19.44
CA GLN A 348 7.44 1.20 -18.98
C GLN A 348 7.53 1.34 -17.46
N LEU A 349 7.54 0.22 -16.75
CA LEU A 349 7.52 0.17 -15.30
C LEU A 349 8.92 0.45 -14.68
N PRO A 350 8.96 0.95 -13.43
CA PRO A 350 10.21 1.04 -12.67
C PRO A 350 10.72 -0.34 -12.26
N GLU A 351 12.03 -0.47 -12.01
CA GLU A 351 12.67 -1.78 -11.69
C GLU A 351 12.06 -2.54 -10.50
N TRP A 352 11.39 -1.84 -9.58
CA TRP A 352 10.81 -2.45 -8.37
C TRP A 352 9.39 -3.01 -8.58
N LEU A 353 8.75 -2.71 -9.71
CA LEU A 353 7.39 -3.14 -10.06
C LEU A 353 7.41 -4.05 -11.29
N GLU A 354 6.62 -5.10 -11.29
CA GLU A 354 6.48 -6.00 -12.43
C GLU A 354 5.01 -6.29 -12.76
N SER A 355 4.71 -6.49 -14.04
CA SER A 355 3.41 -6.99 -14.50
C SER A 355 3.48 -8.48 -14.85
N ILE A 356 2.42 -9.22 -14.55
CA ILE A 356 2.41 -10.67 -14.73
C ILE A 356 1.94 -11.10 -16.13
N ASP A 357 1.15 -10.27 -16.83
CA ASP A 357 0.40 -10.70 -18.03
C ASP A 357 0.88 -10.05 -19.36
N SER A 358 1.25 -8.75 -19.36
CA SER A 358 1.64 -8.00 -20.57
C SER A 358 3.16 -7.91 -20.84
N GLY A 359 3.96 -8.66 -20.07
CA GLY A 359 5.42 -8.58 -20.03
C GLY A 359 5.90 -7.91 -18.73
N PRO A 360 7.01 -8.38 -18.13
CA PRO A 360 7.38 -8.02 -16.76
C PRO A 360 7.63 -6.53 -16.57
N GLU A 361 8.09 -5.82 -17.59
CA GLU A 361 8.58 -4.44 -17.46
C GLU A 361 7.62 -3.40 -18.07
N SER A 362 6.45 -3.79 -18.60
CA SER A 362 5.57 -2.84 -19.29
C SER A 362 4.09 -3.18 -19.20
N LEU A 363 3.26 -2.13 -19.08
CA LEU A 363 1.80 -2.20 -19.23
C LEU A 363 1.39 -1.64 -20.59
N VAL A 364 0.59 -2.40 -21.35
CA VAL A 364 0.13 -1.97 -22.68
C VAL A 364 -1.39 -1.94 -22.71
N PHE A 365 -1.91 -0.75 -22.94
CA PHE A 365 -3.34 -0.49 -23.10
C PHE A 365 -3.61 -0.08 -24.55
N SER A 366 -4.68 -0.60 -25.14
CA SER A 366 -5.04 -0.29 -26.52
C SER A 366 -6.54 -0.14 -26.63
N SER A 367 -7.01 0.94 -27.23
CA SER A 367 -8.42 1.11 -27.57
C SER A 367 -8.60 1.25 -29.08
N LYS A 368 -9.55 0.49 -29.61
CA LYS A 368 -9.97 0.53 -31.01
C LYS A 368 -11.41 0.98 -31.07
N THR A 369 -11.70 1.84 -32.05
CA THR A 369 -13.07 2.27 -32.32
C THR A 369 -13.95 1.03 -32.57
N ASP A 370 -15.03 0.88 -31.80
CA ASP A 370 -16.03 -0.21 -31.84
C ASP A 370 -15.67 -1.55 -31.13
N GLU A 371 -14.57 -1.65 -30.37
CA GLU A 371 -14.25 -2.83 -29.55
C GLU A 371 -13.97 -2.47 -28.09
N SER A 372 -14.95 -2.69 -27.18
CA SER A 372 -14.71 -2.55 -25.74
C SER A 372 -13.84 -3.72 -25.25
N THR A 373 -12.63 -3.43 -24.76
CA THR A 373 -11.72 -4.45 -24.24
C THR A 373 -11.47 -4.24 -22.75
N THR A 374 -12.21 -4.99 -21.94
CA THR A 374 -11.88 -5.11 -20.52
C THR A 374 -10.62 -5.96 -20.37
N ARG A 375 -9.64 -5.48 -19.60
CA ARG A 375 -8.39 -6.18 -19.34
C ARG A 375 -8.19 -6.37 -17.83
N ASN A 376 -7.75 -7.57 -17.47
CA ASN A 376 -7.22 -7.82 -16.13
C ASN A 376 -5.75 -7.47 -16.14
N ILE A 377 -5.32 -6.71 -15.14
CA ILE A 377 -3.96 -6.23 -14.96
C ILE A 377 -3.52 -6.68 -13.59
N GLU A 378 -2.56 -7.59 -13.55
CA GLU A 378 -1.94 -8.00 -12.31
C GLU A 378 -0.53 -7.40 -12.22
N PHE A 379 -0.23 -6.78 -11.08
CA PHE A 379 1.08 -6.22 -10.77
C PHE A 379 1.53 -6.59 -9.36
N SER A 380 2.83 -6.84 -9.22
CA SER A 380 3.51 -7.18 -7.97
C SER A 380 4.88 -6.53 -7.90
N GLY A 381 5.54 -6.57 -6.74
CA GLY A 381 6.92 -6.12 -6.62
C GLY A 381 7.88 -7.10 -7.27
N SER A 382 8.88 -6.61 -8.02
CA SER A 382 9.89 -7.44 -8.70
C SER A 382 10.82 -8.21 -7.73
N ARG A 383 10.77 -7.84 -6.44
CA ARG A 383 11.54 -8.47 -5.36
C ARG A 383 10.59 -8.74 -4.19
N PRO A 384 9.78 -9.81 -4.26
CA PRO A 384 8.89 -10.16 -3.17
C PRO A 384 9.69 -10.54 -1.93
N PHE A 385 9.15 -10.22 -0.76
CA PHE A 385 9.72 -10.60 0.52
C PHE A 385 9.70 -12.11 0.71
N ASP A 386 10.88 -12.71 0.92
CA ASP A 386 10.99 -14.11 1.31
C ASP A 386 10.70 -14.30 2.80
N TRP A 387 9.43 -14.49 3.12
CA TRP A 387 8.99 -14.82 4.48
C TRP A 387 9.26 -16.29 4.85
N MET A 388 9.63 -17.17 3.91
CA MET A 388 9.75 -18.62 4.16
C MET A 388 11.11 -19.00 4.76
N HIS A 389 11.46 -18.37 5.88
CA HIS A 389 12.70 -18.64 6.60
C HIS A 389 12.48 -18.72 8.12
N SER A 390 13.42 -19.39 8.80
CA SER A 390 13.42 -19.59 10.25
C SER A 390 13.95 -18.37 10.99
N ILE A 391 13.37 -18.05 12.14
CA ILE A 391 13.83 -16.99 13.04
C ILE A 391 14.21 -17.61 14.38
N CYS A 392 15.42 -17.33 14.84
CA CYS A 392 15.97 -17.80 16.11
C CYS A 392 16.43 -16.58 16.91
N ARG A 393 16.40 -16.68 18.24
CA ARG A 393 16.73 -15.53 19.09
C ARG A 393 18.22 -15.22 19.15
N THR A 394 19.07 -16.25 19.10
CA THR A 394 20.52 -16.15 19.28
C THR A 394 21.33 -17.05 18.33
N SER A 395 20.76 -18.17 17.86
CA SER A 395 21.46 -19.11 16.98
C SER A 395 21.72 -18.54 15.59
N ASP A 396 22.96 -18.68 15.12
CA ASP A 396 23.40 -18.32 13.77
C ASP A 396 24.38 -19.41 13.24
N PRO A 397 24.03 -20.19 12.20
CA PRO A 397 22.79 -20.12 11.42
C PRO A 397 21.56 -20.57 12.22
N CYS A 398 20.40 -19.99 11.90
CA CYS A 398 19.12 -20.42 12.47
C CYS A 398 18.56 -21.62 11.71
N GLU A 399 18.49 -22.77 12.38
CA GLU A 399 17.92 -24.02 11.85
C GLU A 399 16.60 -24.36 12.55
N GLU A 400 15.71 -25.16 11.92
CA GLU A 400 14.43 -25.59 12.53
C GLU A 400 14.60 -26.43 13.81
N GLU A 401 15.77 -27.03 14.02
CA GLU A 401 16.09 -27.80 15.23
C GLU A 401 16.74 -26.94 16.33
N SER A 402 16.94 -25.64 16.09
CA SER A 402 17.56 -24.74 17.05
C SER A 402 16.71 -24.64 18.32
N ILE A 403 17.38 -24.70 19.47
CA ILE A 403 16.71 -24.71 20.78
C ILE A 403 15.98 -23.39 21.09
N ASP A 404 16.40 -22.31 20.43
CA ASP A 404 15.89 -20.95 20.55
C ASP A 404 15.12 -20.52 19.29
N LEU A 405 14.58 -21.48 18.54
CA LEU A 405 13.68 -21.23 17.42
C LEU A 405 12.46 -20.46 17.92
N VAL A 406 12.25 -19.29 17.32
CA VAL A 406 11.09 -18.44 17.54
C VAL A 406 10.00 -18.81 16.55
N CYS A 407 10.34 -18.88 15.26
CA CYS A 407 9.38 -19.15 14.18
C CYS A 407 9.94 -20.09 13.12
N ALA A 408 9.08 -21.01 12.66
CA ALA A 408 9.36 -21.88 11.53
C ALA A 408 9.17 -21.15 10.19
N PRO A 409 9.78 -21.66 9.09
CA PRO A 409 9.63 -21.11 7.74
C PRO A 409 8.18 -21.09 7.24
N THR A 410 7.32 -21.98 7.74
CA THR A 410 5.93 -22.12 7.28
C THR A 410 4.94 -21.28 8.08
N GLN A 411 5.41 -20.54 9.09
CA GLN A 411 4.56 -19.77 9.99
C GLN A 411 4.33 -18.36 9.44
N LYS A 412 3.13 -18.08 8.94
CA LYS A 412 2.76 -16.75 8.41
C LYS A 412 2.81 -15.65 9.49
N THR A 413 2.17 -15.88 10.64
CA THR A 413 2.18 -14.94 11.79
C THR A 413 3.24 -15.38 12.80
N CYS A 414 4.30 -14.58 12.95
CA CYS A 414 5.45 -14.83 13.82
C CYS A 414 5.53 -13.77 14.92
N ILE A 415 5.22 -14.20 16.13
CA ILE A 415 5.19 -13.37 17.34
C ILE A 415 5.91 -14.14 18.45
N SER A 416 6.65 -13.46 19.32
CA SER A 416 7.26 -14.00 20.53
C SER A 416 6.99 -13.13 21.74
N PHE A 417 7.19 -13.68 22.92
CA PHE A 417 7.07 -12.96 24.18
C PHE A 417 8.39 -13.03 24.93
N LEU A 418 8.87 -11.90 25.39
CA LEU A 418 9.98 -11.80 26.34
C LEU A 418 9.38 -11.34 27.67
N VAL A 419 9.48 -12.18 28.70
CA VAL A 419 8.92 -11.94 30.04
C VAL A 419 10.08 -11.82 31.02
N GLU A 420 10.32 -10.63 31.51
CA GLU A 420 11.34 -10.34 32.51
C GLU A 420 10.65 -10.09 33.86
N ILE A 421 11.03 -10.83 34.89
CA ILE A 421 10.47 -10.73 36.24
C ILE A 421 11.62 -10.49 37.22
N ASP A 422 11.65 -9.33 37.86
CA ASP A 422 12.56 -9.04 38.98
C ASP A 422 11.81 -9.21 40.31
N ILE A 423 12.11 -10.30 41.01
CA ILE A 423 11.61 -10.54 42.36
C ILE A 423 12.52 -9.82 43.36
N SER A 424 12.05 -8.69 43.87
CA SER A 424 12.79 -7.86 44.81
C SER A 424 12.87 -8.49 46.21
N LYS A 425 11.75 -9.05 46.70
CA LYS A 425 11.65 -9.59 48.05
C LYS A 425 10.56 -10.64 48.15
N VAL A 426 10.77 -11.64 48.99
CA VAL A 426 9.74 -12.59 49.44
C VAL A 426 9.62 -12.47 50.95
N SER A 427 8.41 -12.52 51.50
CA SER A 427 8.14 -12.50 52.95
C SER A 427 7.10 -13.57 53.29
N ILE A 428 7.21 -14.19 54.48
CA ILE A 428 6.29 -15.25 54.92
C ILE A 428 5.63 -14.82 56.22
N GLN A 429 4.32 -14.57 56.19
CA GLN A 429 3.57 -14.22 57.38
C GLN A 429 2.99 -15.48 58.04
N GLU A 430 3.69 -16.04 59.04
CA GLU A 430 3.30 -17.29 59.71
C GLU A 430 1.93 -17.23 60.42
N LEU A 431 1.55 -16.06 60.97
CA LEU A 431 0.30 -15.89 61.71
C LEU A 431 -0.94 -15.87 60.82
N SER A 432 -0.82 -15.37 59.59
CA SER A 432 -1.88 -15.34 58.57
C SER A 432 -1.80 -16.53 57.63
N GLY A 433 -0.66 -17.21 57.53
CA GLY A 433 -0.43 -18.26 56.55
C GLY A 433 -0.38 -17.71 55.12
N THR A 434 0.18 -16.50 54.96
CA THR A 434 0.25 -15.79 53.67
C THR A 434 1.71 -15.62 53.26
N VAL A 435 2.01 -15.92 52.00
CA VAL A 435 3.31 -15.59 51.38
C VAL A 435 3.12 -14.33 50.56
N SER A 436 3.96 -13.31 50.75
CA SER A 436 3.98 -12.14 49.88
C SER A 436 5.27 -12.07 49.06
N VAL A 437 5.12 -11.80 47.77
CA VAL A 437 6.22 -11.68 46.81
C VAL A 437 6.13 -10.30 46.17
N GLU A 438 7.16 -9.50 46.39
CA GLU A 438 7.29 -8.18 45.77
C GLU A 438 8.08 -8.32 44.47
N PHE A 439 7.48 -7.89 43.36
CA PHE A 439 8.07 -8.03 42.04
C PHE A 439 7.80 -6.82 41.15
N THR A 440 8.68 -6.65 40.18
CA THR A 440 8.45 -5.85 38.98
C THR A 440 8.52 -6.80 37.79
N SER A 441 7.65 -6.65 36.80
CA SER A 441 7.74 -7.43 35.58
C SER A 441 7.62 -6.56 34.34
N GLU A 442 8.33 -6.93 33.29
CA GLU A 442 8.23 -6.36 31.96
C GLU A 442 7.92 -7.48 30.97
N ILE A 443 6.80 -7.36 30.25
CA ILE A 443 6.40 -8.28 29.20
C ILE A 443 6.51 -7.52 27.88
N ILE A 444 7.39 -7.99 27.01
CA ILE A 444 7.65 -7.43 25.69
C ILE A 444 7.07 -8.40 24.65
N LEU A 445 6.08 -7.93 23.90
CA LEU A 445 5.59 -8.60 22.71
C LEU A 445 6.51 -8.26 21.54
N GLU A 446 7.10 -9.28 20.94
CA GLU A 446 7.97 -9.17 19.76
C GLU A 446 7.21 -9.63 18.51
N ILE A 447 6.87 -8.69 17.61
CA ILE A 447 6.19 -8.97 16.34
C ILE A 447 7.23 -8.97 15.23
N TYR A 448 7.51 -10.15 14.66
CA TYR A 448 8.46 -10.30 13.55
C TYR A 448 7.74 -10.19 12.20
N ARG A 449 6.60 -10.87 12.04
CA ARG A 449 5.74 -10.75 10.85
C ARG A 449 4.29 -11.12 11.13
N LEU A 450 3.37 -10.56 10.35
CA LEU A 450 1.92 -10.80 10.48
C LEU A 450 1.36 -11.39 9.19
N GLY A 451 0.70 -12.54 9.30
CA GLY A 451 -0.06 -13.16 8.21
C GLY A 451 -1.51 -12.70 8.23
N VAL A 452 -1.77 -11.47 7.78
CA VAL A 452 -3.12 -10.91 7.69
C VAL A 452 -3.72 -11.25 6.33
N ASP A 453 -5.03 -11.55 6.32
CA ASP A 453 -5.83 -11.63 5.11
C ASP A 453 -6.81 -10.46 5.14
N LEU A 454 -6.78 -9.59 4.13
CA LEU A 454 -7.61 -8.39 4.10
C LEU A 454 -9.01 -8.67 3.53
N GLU A 455 -9.26 -9.86 2.98
CA GLU A 455 -10.52 -10.23 2.31
C GLU A 455 -10.95 -9.21 1.23
N ILE A 456 -10.00 -8.48 0.63
CA ILE A 456 -10.24 -7.53 -0.47
C ILE A 456 -10.13 -8.27 -1.80
N ASP A 457 -11.18 -8.21 -2.61
CA ASP A 457 -11.19 -8.84 -3.93
C ASP A 457 -10.10 -8.23 -4.83
N GLY A 458 -9.39 -9.07 -5.58
CA GLY A 458 -8.25 -8.66 -6.42
C GLY A 458 -6.96 -8.32 -5.65
N VAL A 459 -6.90 -8.35 -4.32
CA VAL A 459 -5.66 -8.06 -3.57
C VAL A 459 -5.17 -9.32 -2.84
N GLN A 460 -3.95 -9.76 -3.16
CA GLN A 460 -3.29 -10.84 -2.44
C GLN A 460 -2.18 -10.29 -1.56
N MET A 461 -2.12 -10.78 -0.31
CA MET A 461 -1.15 -10.35 0.68
C MET A 461 -0.31 -11.52 1.18
N SER A 462 1.01 -11.38 1.06
CA SER A 462 2.00 -12.20 1.75
C SER A 462 2.24 -11.67 3.17
N PRO A 463 2.79 -12.49 4.10
CA PRO A 463 3.06 -12.03 5.46
C PRO A 463 3.89 -10.74 5.51
N ILE A 464 3.38 -9.76 6.26
CA ILE A 464 3.98 -8.43 6.37
C ILE A 464 5.14 -8.49 7.38
N PRO A 465 6.39 -8.20 6.99
CA PRO A 465 7.52 -8.18 7.91
C PRO A 465 7.52 -6.94 8.81
N SER A 466 8.21 -7.02 9.95
CA SER A 466 8.31 -5.95 10.94
C SER A 466 8.82 -4.63 10.35
N ASP A 467 9.81 -4.65 9.45
CA ASP A 467 10.29 -3.43 8.79
C ASP A 467 9.20 -2.76 7.93
N ALA A 468 8.35 -3.55 7.27
CA ALA A 468 7.20 -3.02 6.52
C ALA A 468 6.14 -2.44 7.46
N ILE A 469 5.84 -3.09 8.59
CA ILE A 469 4.91 -2.57 9.61
C ILE A 469 5.41 -1.22 10.17
N ARG A 470 6.71 -1.09 10.44
CA ARG A 470 7.32 0.20 10.86
C ARG A 470 7.07 1.27 9.81
N ARG A 471 7.29 0.95 8.54
CA ARG A 471 7.11 1.89 7.43
C ARG A 471 5.64 2.31 7.31
N ILE A 472 4.70 1.38 7.36
CA ILE A 472 3.25 1.62 7.34
C ILE A 472 2.84 2.61 8.45
N LEU A 473 3.33 2.43 9.69
CA LEU A 473 3.03 3.33 10.80
C LEU A 473 3.62 4.73 10.60
N VAL A 474 4.84 4.83 10.05
CA VAL A 474 5.47 6.12 9.73
C VAL A 474 4.80 6.81 8.53
N MET A 475 4.28 6.05 7.56
CA MET A 475 3.43 6.61 6.50
C MET A 475 2.17 7.24 7.12
N GLY A 476 1.55 6.55 8.07
CA GLY A 476 0.38 7.03 8.81
C GLY A 476 0.61 8.35 9.55
N ASP A 477 1.82 8.58 10.08
CA ASP A 477 2.15 9.86 10.74
C ASP A 477 2.12 11.08 9.80
N ARG A 478 2.14 10.87 8.48
CA ARG A 478 2.06 11.94 7.47
C ARG A 478 0.62 12.39 7.22
N ILE A 479 -0.36 11.63 7.69
CA ILE A 479 -1.78 11.82 7.40
C ILE A 479 -2.50 12.06 8.73
N ASP A 480 -3.22 13.18 8.83
CA ASP A 480 -4.05 13.45 10.01
C ASP A 480 -5.14 12.37 10.12
N GLY A 481 -5.15 11.61 11.23
CA GLY A 481 -6.06 10.47 11.44
C GLY A 481 -5.52 9.12 10.94
N GLY A 482 -4.23 9.03 10.59
CA GLY A 482 -3.55 7.79 10.23
C GLY A 482 -3.74 7.36 8.78
N LEU A 483 -3.09 6.26 8.39
CA LEU A 483 -3.04 5.82 6.99
C LEU A 483 -4.42 5.52 6.39
N LEU A 484 -5.34 5.04 7.22
CA LEU A 484 -6.70 4.65 6.83
C LEU A 484 -7.72 5.79 7.02
N ALA A 485 -7.26 7.02 7.26
CA ALA A 485 -8.13 8.19 7.37
C ALA A 485 -8.99 8.37 6.12
N ASP A 486 -10.29 8.55 6.33
CA ASP A 486 -11.33 8.68 5.31
C ASP A 486 -11.56 7.43 4.43
N SER A 487 -10.93 6.29 4.74
CA SER A 487 -11.22 5.02 4.07
C SER A 487 -12.45 4.33 4.66
N THR A 488 -13.04 3.41 3.89
CA THR A 488 -14.10 2.51 4.36
C THR A 488 -13.58 1.28 5.10
N ILE A 489 -12.24 1.12 5.19
CA ILE A 489 -11.60 -0.04 5.80
C ILE A 489 -11.58 0.16 7.32
N GLU A 490 -12.30 -0.71 8.04
CA GLU A 490 -12.29 -0.70 9.51
C GLU A 490 -10.99 -1.30 10.05
N SER A 491 -10.40 -0.64 11.05
CA SER A 491 -9.17 -1.04 11.74
C SER A 491 -9.45 -1.30 13.23
N THR A 492 -10.52 -2.03 13.51
CA THR A 492 -10.91 -2.35 14.89
C THR A 492 -10.00 -3.43 15.47
N ILE A 493 -9.42 -3.15 16.63
CA ILE A 493 -8.74 -4.14 17.45
C ILE A 493 -9.70 -4.58 18.54
N ASP A 494 -10.16 -5.83 18.45
CA ASP A 494 -10.94 -6.48 19.49
C ASP A 494 -10.00 -7.31 20.39
N PHE A 495 -9.95 -6.93 21.68
CA PHE A 495 -9.17 -7.64 22.69
C PHE A 495 -9.96 -8.81 23.33
N GLY A 496 -11.19 -9.07 22.90
CA GLY A 496 -12.10 -10.07 23.46
C GLY A 496 -12.73 -9.65 24.78
N VAL A 497 -12.45 -8.42 25.24
CA VAL A 497 -12.98 -7.82 26.46
C VAL A 497 -13.18 -6.32 26.28
N GLY A 498 -14.33 -5.82 26.77
CA GLY A 498 -14.76 -4.45 26.53
C GLY A 498 -15.27 -4.22 25.11
N ASP A 499 -15.33 -2.95 24.71
CA ASP A 499 -15.70 -2.55 23.35
C ASP A 499 -14.45 -2.57 22.44
N PRO A 500 -14.56 -3.01 21.17
CA PRO A 500 -13.47 -2.93 20.20
C PRO A 500 -12.95 -1.50 20.03
N ILE A 501 -11.65 -1.36 19.77
CA ILE A 501 -10.98 -0.07 19.66
C ILE A 501 -10.63 0.20 18.20
N ASP A 502 -11.09 1.34 17.67
CA ASP A 502 -10.65 1.83 16.38
C ASP A 502 -9.17 2.24 16.47
N PHE A 503 -8.30 1.47 15.81
CA PHE A 503 -6.86 1.71 15.82
C PHE A 503 -6.46 2.63 14.67
N GLU A 504 -6.03 3.84 15.04
CA GLU A 504 -5.38 4.73 14.08
C GLU A 504 -4.03 4.13 13.64
N LEU A 505 -3.88 3.82 12.36
CA LEU A 505 -2.65 3.25 11.80
C LEU A 505 -1.56 4.33 11.68
N SER A 506 -0.97 4.71 12.81
CA SER A 506 0.10 5.71 12.97
C SER A 506 0.88 5.49 14.29
N ASN A 507 2.02 6.15 14.50
CA ASN A 507 2.66 6.17 15.82
C ASN A 507 1.80 6.91 16.86
N GLY A 508 1.01 7.89 16.42
CA GLY A 508 0.00 8.55 17.24
C GLY A 508 -1.03 7.56 17.79
N GLY A 509 -1.55 6.69 16.93
CA GLY A 509 -2.47 5.61 17.29
C GLY A 509 -1.84 4.55 18.17
N LEU A 510 -0.58 4.17 17.94
CA LEU A 510 0.15 3.24 18.82
C LEU A 510 0.26 3.77 20.25
N ARG A 511 0.54 5.07 20.43
CA ARG A 511 0.55 5.71 21.74
C ARG A 511 -0.86 5.85 22.34
N SER A 512 -1.88 6.07 21.50
CA SER A 512 -3.28 6.07 21.95
C SER A 512 -3.67 4.69 22.49
N LEU A 513 -3.26 3.63 21.80
CA LEU A 513 -3.48 2.25 22.20
C LEU A 513 -2.79 1.92 23.53
N SER A 514 -1.55 2.36 23.73
CA SER A 514 -0.83 2.15 25.00
C SER A 514 -1.53 2.86 26.18
N ASN A 515 -2.00 4.09 25.96
CA ASN A 515 -2.78 4.84 26.95
C ASN A 515 -4.12 4.17 27.24
N HIS A 516 -4.81 3.67 26.20
CA HIS A 516 -6.07 2.96 26.35
C HIS A 516 -5.87 1.68 27.18
N LEU A 517 -4.89 0.83 26.81
CA LEU A 517 -4.59 -0.40 27.56
C LEU A 517 -4.26 -0.09 29.03
N THR A 518 -3.47 0.95 29.30
CA THR A 518 -3.14 1.36 30.67
C THR A 518 -4.37 1.79 31.48
N ASN A 519 -5.25 2.61 30.89
CA ASN A 519 -6.41 3.16 31.59
C ASN A 519 -7.57 2.15 31.72
N SER A 520 -7.71 1.26 30.75
CA SER A 520 -8.80 0.28 30.67
C SER A 520 -8.45 -1.06 31.31
N TYR A 521 -7.17 -1.32 31.64
CA TYR A 521 -6.72 -2.59 32.22
C TYR A 521 -7.55 -3.06 33.42
N SER A 522 -7.79 -2.19 34.40
CA SER A 522 -8.60 -2.56 35.58
C SER A 522 -10.03 -2.93 35.21
N GLN A 523 -10.64 -2.29 34.21
CA GLN A 523 -11.97 -2.64 33.73
C GLN A 523 -11.94 -3.98 32.99
N MET A 524 -11.01 -4.16 32.05
CA MET A 524 -10.79 -5.45 31.36
C MET A 524 -10.63 -6.59 32.36
N MET A 525 -9.78 -6.41 33.36
CA MET A 525 -9.49 -7.46 34.34
C MET A 525 -10.68 -7.74 35.26
N ASN A 526 -11.49 -6.73 35.57
CA ASN A 526 -12.75 -6.93 36.30
C ASN A 526 -13.79 -7.68 35.45
N ASP A 527 -13.86 -7.40 34.14
CA ASP A 527 -14.77 -8.07 33.21
C ASP A 527 -14.37 -9.54 32.98
N PHE A 528 -13.06 -9.84 33.00
CA PHE A 528 -12.55 -11.22 33.04
C PHE A 528 -12.90 -11.96 34.34
N GLY A 529 -13.06 -11.24 35.45
CA GLY A 529 -13.33 -11.82 36.77
C GLY A 529 -12.11 -12.46 37.45
N GLU A 530 -12.35 -13.24 38.50
CA GLU A 530 -11.29 -14.05 39.12
C GLU A 530 -10.84 -15.16 38.15
N ILE A 531 -9.55 -15.20 37.82
CA ILE A 531 -8.99 -16.23 36.95
C ILE A 531 -8.91 -17.53 37.73
N TYR A 532 -9.67 -18.53 37.34
CA TYR A 532 -9.60 -19.88 37.90
C TYR A 532 -8.77 -20.79 36.99
N LEU A 533 -7.65 -21.30 37.50
CA LEU A 533 -6.79 -22.27 36.82
C LEU A 533 -6.85 -23.59 37.58
N ASP A 534 -7.19 -24.67 36.88
CA ASP A 534 -7.23 -25.99 37.47
C ASP A 534 -5.84 -26.65 37.50
N SER A 535 -5.75 -27.84 38.12
CA SER A 535 -4.48 -28.57 38.23
C SER A 535 -3.85 -28.97 36.89
N SER A 536 -4.66 -29.15 35.85
CA SER A 536 -4.20 -29.46 34.49
C SER A 536 -3.59 -28.22 33.82
N ASP A 537 -4.21 -27.06 34.04
CA ASP A 537 -3.80 -25.79 33.43
C ASP A 537 -2.49 -25.27 34.01
N ILE A 538 -2.29 -25.40 35.33
CA ILE A 538 -1.03 -25.00 35.99
C ILE A 538 0.05 -26.09 35.93
N GLY A 539 -0.31 -27.30 35.48
CA GLY A 539 0.59 -28.45 35.39
C GLY A 539 1.07 -28.98 36.74
N LEU A 540 0.32 -28.74 37.83
CA LEU A 540 0.60 -29.17 39.20
C LEU A 540 -0.58 -30.02 39.71
N GLU A 541 -0.34 -31.30 40.00
CA GLU A 541 -1.39 -32.23 40.44
C GLU A 541 -2.02 -31.81 41.79
N GLY A 542 -3.35 -31.71 41.84
CA GLY A 542 -4.11 -31.55 43.08
C GLY A 542 -4.21 -30.13 43.66
N ILE A 543 -3.78 -29.12 42.92
CA ILE A 543 -3.86 -27.71 43.32
C ILE A 543 -4.66 -26.95 42.26
N SER A 544 -5.63 -26.12 42.66
CA SER A 544 -6.23 -25.10 41.82
C SER A 544 -5.82 -23.71 42.29
N LEU A 545 -5.75 -22.77 41.35
CA LEU A 545 -5.30 -21.41 41.58
C LEU A 545 -6.38 -20.43 41.16
N THR A 546 -6.79 -19.56 42.08
CA THR A 546 -7.73 -18.48 41.81
C THR A 546 -7.00 -17.16 41.95
N ALA A 547 -6.90 -16.38 40.87
CA ALA A 547 -6.15 -15.14 40.83
C ALA A 547 -7.02 -13.90 40.58
N ASP A 548 -6.95 -12.94 41.50
CA ASP A 548 -7.47 -11.59 41.33
C ASP A 548 -6.33 -10.64 40.94
N LEU A 549 -6.35 -10.17 39.69
CA LEU A 549 -5.38 -9.21 39.15
C LEU A 549 -6.00 -7.83 38.89
N SER A 550 -7.24 -7.58 39.32
CA SER A 550 -7.98 -6.34 39.05
C SER A 550 -7.26 -5.07 39.52
N SER A 551 -6.46 -5.21 40.57
CA SER A 551 -5.67 -4.14 41.21
C SER A 551 -4.19 -4.15 40.80
N MET A 552 -3.79 -4.93 39.78
CA MET A 552 -2.39 -4.97 39.35
C MET A 552 -1.93 -3.60 38.78
N PRO A 553 -0.79 -3.05 39.24
CA PRO A 553 -0.26 -1.76 38.74
C PRO A 553 0.35 -1.92 37.35
N PHE A 554 -0.50 -1.99 36.34
CA PHE A 554 -0.17 -2.20 34.93
C PHE A 554 0.04 -0.87 34.18
N GLU A 555 1.04 -0.85 33.30
CA GLU A 555 1.35 0.26 32.40
C GLU A 555 1.78 -0.30 31.04
N ALA A 556 1.19 0.19 29.94
CA ALA A 556 1.62 -0.13 28.59
C ALA A 556 2.43 1.03 28.01
N ASP A 557 3.62 0.72 27.50
CA ASP A 557 4.61 1.69 27.03
C ASP A 557 5.09 1.27 25.64
N PHE A 558 4.48 1.86 24.62
CA PHE A 558 4.79 1.57 23.22
C PHE A 558 5.61 2.71 22.64
N GLU A 559 6.87 2.42 22.32
CA GLU A 559 7.79 3.39 21.75
C GLU A 559 7.38 3.76 20.32
N ALA A 560 7.64 5.02 19.94
CA ALA A 560 7.47 5.46 18.56
C ALA A 560 8.47 4.74 17.65
N LEU A 561 7.97 4.18 16.56
CA LEU A 561 8.73 3.44 15.57
C LEU A 561 9.23 4.39 14.48
N SER A 562 10.41 4.09 13.96
CA SER A 562 11.02 4.82 12.82
C SER A 562 11.36 3.85 11.69
N ILE A 563 11.48 4.41 10.48
CA ILE A 563 11.93 3.66 9.30
C ILE A 563 13.39 3.27 9.51
N ARG A 564 13.71 2.03 9.17
CA ARG A 564 15.06 1.50 9.26
C ARG A 564 15.86 1.85 8.00
N GLU A 565 17.15 2.14 8.16
CA GLU A 565 18.04 2.38 7.02
C GLU A 565 18.32 1.06 6.28
N GLY A 566 17.94 0.99 5.00
CA GLY A 566 18.27 -0.13 4.12
C GLY A 566 17.25 -0.30 2.99
N PRO A 567 17.67 -0.72 1.79
CA PRO A 567 16.77 -0.90 0.65
C PRO A 567 15.98 -2.22 0.70
N VAL A 568 16.23 -3.07 1.71
CA VAL A 568 15.64 -4.41 1.81
C VAL A 568 14.87 -4.50 3.12
N ILE A 569 13.58 -4.79 3.01
CA ILE A 569 12.75 -5.12 4.15
C ILE A 569 13.14 -6.47 4.77
N SER A 570 13.08 -6.55 6.09
CA SER A 570 13.35 -7.76 6.83
C SER A 570 12.39 -7.89 8.01
N ASP A 571 12.17 -9.12 8.47
CA ASP A 571 11.50 -9.46 9.72
C ASP A 571 12.50 -9.79 10.84
N LYS A 572 13.82 -9.70 10.63
CA LYS A 572 14.83 -10.13 11.62
C LYS A 572 14.81 -9.35 12.93
N GLU A 573 14.38 -8.09 12.89
CA GLU A 573 14.22 -7.28 14.10
C GLU A 573 12.75 -7.03 14.38
N PRO A 574 12.22 -7.53 15.52
CA PRO A 574 10.81 -7.42 15.80
C PRO A 574 10.40 -5.99 16.18
N ILE A 575 9.12 -5.69 16.00
CA ILE A 575 8.47 -4.58 16.71
C ILE A 575 8.26 -5.02 18.15
N ARG A 576 8.65 -4.16 19.11
CA ARG A 576 8.60 -4.43 20.54
C ARG A 576 7.52 -3.57 21.19
N LEU A 577 6.47 -4.21 21.69
CA LEU A 577 5.43 -3.56 22.47
C LEU A 577 5.60 -3.96 23.94
N SER A 578 5.99 -3.02 24.79
CA SER A 578 6.31 -3.30 26.19
C SER A 578 5.12 -3.00 27.10
N THR A 579 4.89 -3.89 28.07
CA THR A 579 3.96 -3.70 29.17
C THR A 579 4.68 -3.99 30.47
N LYS A 580 4.47 -3.15 31.48
CA LYS A 580 5.22 -3.14 32.74
C LYS A 580 4.25 -3.24 33.90
N VAL A 581 4.62 -4.04 34.89
CA VAL A 581 3.98 -4.10 36.20
C VAL A 581 4.97 -3.62 37.23
N ASN A 582 4.72 -2.44 37.78
CA ASN A 582 5.68 -1.76 38.64
C ASN A 582 5.33 -1.94 40.11
N ASN A 583 6.29 -2.46 40.90
CA ASN A 583 6.18 -2.56 42.36
C ASN A 583 4.89 -3.27 42.82
N ALA A 584 4.57 -4.40 42.20
CA ALA A 584 3.44 -5.23 42.61
C ALA A 584 3.80 -6.11 43.81
N GLU A 585 2.80 -6.38 44.64
CA GLU A 585 2.85 -7.37 45.72
C GLU A 585 1.85 -8.48 45.39
N LEU A 586 2.39 -9.67 45.10
CA LEU A 586 1.65 -10.92 44.95
C LEU A 586 1.44 -11.52 46.35
N THR A 587 0.19 -11.70 46.76
CA THR A 587 -0.16 -12.40 48.00
C THR A 587 -0.73 -13.77 47.69
N LEU A 588 -0.10 -14.82 48.21
CA LEU A 588 -0.55 -16.21 48.10
C LEU A 588 -1.13 -16.64 49.45
N SER A 589 -2.39 -17.07 49.46
CA SER A 589 -3.06 -17.60 50.66
C SER A 589 -3.75 -18.91 50.34
N LEU A 590 -3.69 -19.88 51.25
CA LEU A 590 -4.32 -21.19 51.05
C LEU A 590 -5.65 -21.25 51.79
N ARG A 591 -6.72 -21.64 51.09
CA ARG A 591 -8.03 -21.91 51.68
C ARG A 591 -8.45 -23.33 51.28
N GLN A 592 -8.29 -24.28 52.21
CA GLN A 592 -8.52 -25.71 51.95
C GLN A 592 -7.54 -26.27 50.90
N ASP A 593 -8.03 -26.61 49.71
CA ASP A 593 -7.26 -27.14 48.57
C ASP A 593 -7.12 -26.11 47.41
N GLU A 594 -7.53 -24.85 47.65
CA GLU A 594 -7.49 -23.76 46.69
C GLU A 594 -6.44 -22.72 47.11
N VAL A 595 -5.55 -22.36 46.19
CA VAL A 595 -4.58 -21.26 46.36
C VAL A 595 -5.20 -19.99 45.82
N ILE A 596 -5.51 -19.05 46.72
CA ILE A 596 -6.00 -17.72 46.37
C ILE A 596 -4.80 -16.79 46.21
N VAL A 597 -4.74 -16.16 45.04
CA VAL A 597 -3.69 -15.27 44.59
C VAL A 597 -4.28 -13.89 44.40
N GLY A 598 -3.70 -12.88 45.04
CA GLY A 598 -4.07 -11.48 44.84
C GLY A 598 -2.84 -10.68 44.41
N VAL A 599 -2.99 -9.78 43.44
CA VAL A 599 -1.92 -8.86 43.03
C VAL A 599 -2.36 -7.42 43.27
N ASN A 600 -1.64 -6.71 44.13
CA ASN A 600 -1.96 -5.35 44.55
C ASN A 600 -0.75 -4.42 44.42
N PRO A 601 -0.95 -3.11 44.29
CA PRO A 601 0.15 -2.16 44.42
C PRO A 601 0.61 -2.16 45.87
N ARG A 602 1.92 -2.02 46.10
CA ARG A 602 2.53 -1.97 47.46
C ARG A 602 1.75 -1.02 48.39
N SER A 603 0.91 -1.58 49.25
CA SER A 603 0.15 -0.87 50.28
C SER A 603 -0.21 -1.81 51.43
N ILE A 604 -0.41 -1.24 52.63
CA ILE A 604 -0.42 -1.97 53.90
C ILE A 604 -1.57 -3.01 53.95
N SER A 605 -1.18 -4.28 53.92
CA SER A 605 -2.04 -5.47 53.86
C SER A 605 -3.12 -5.56 54.95
N ALA A 606 -4.35 -5.88 54.54
CA ALA A 606 -5.38 -6.49 55.39
C ALA A 606 -5.09 -7.99 55.58
N ILE A 607 -5.53 -8.55 56.71
CA ILE A 607 -5.14 -9.89 57.23
C ILE A 607 -6.21 -10.94 56.86
N PRO A 608 -5.88 -11.99 56.07
CA PRO A 608 -6.62 -13.24 56.01
C PRO A 608 -6.00 -14.32 56.94
N SER A 609 -6.70 -15.44 57.17
CA SER A 609 -6.34 -16.47 58.17
C SER A 609 -6.17 -17.89 57.60
N LEU A 610 -5.00 -18.50 57.87
CA LEU A 610 -4.50 -19.92 57.92
C LEU A 610 -5.04 -20.97 56.89
N VAL A 611 -4.24 -21.90 56.32
CA VAL A 611 -3.21 -22.85 56.88
C VAL A 611 -2.25 -23.31 55.75
N LEU A 612 -0.90 -23.31 55.90
CA LEU A 612 0.05 -23.80 54.86
C LEU A 612 0.92 -25.02 55.25
N SER A 613 0.58 -25.73 56.34
CA SER A 613 1.46 -26.77 56.90
C SER A 613 1.38 -28.15 56.23
N SER A 614 0.50 -28.38 55.26
CA SER A 614 0.26 -29.70 54.65
C SER A 614 0.88 -29.93 53.27
N LEU A 615 1.46 -28.90 52.63
CA LEU A 615 1.91 -28.98 51.24
C LEU A 615 3.43 -29.06 51.04
N PHE A 616 4.23 -28.83 52.08
CA PHE A 616 5.69 -28.89 51.97
C PHE A 616 6.24 -30.24 52.49
N PRO A 617 7.08 -30.95 51.72
CA PRO A 617 7.79 -32.12 52.23
C PRO A 617 8.73 -31.75 53.37
N GLN A 618 9.18 -32.75 54.15
CA GLN A 618 10.03 -32.50 55.31
C GLN A 618 11.30 -31.76 54.89
N PRO A 619 11.59 -30.60 55.50
CA PRO A 619 12.71 -29.78 55.08
C PRO A 619 14.05 -30.44 55.46
N ILE A 620 15.02 -30.38 54.55
CA ILE A 620 16.40 -30.80 54.79
C ILE A 620 17.22 -29.57 55.18
N ILE A 621 17.87 -29.68 56.33
CA ILE A 621 18.71 -28.62 56.90
C ILE A 621 20.10 -28.74 56.28
N THR A 622 20.61 -27.67 55.67
CA THR A 622 21.97 -27.59 55.14
C THR A 622 22.79 -26.49 55.82
N ASP A 623 24.10 -26.48 55.57
CA ASP A 623 25.01 -25.47 56.12
C ASP A 623 24.68 -24.04 55.62
N SER A 624 24.03 -23.92 54.47
CA SER A 624 23.71 -22.65 53.79
C SER A 624 22.26 -22.20 54.01
N GLY A 625 21.35 -23.12 54.33
CA GLY A 625 19.93 -22.80 54.47
C GLY A 625 19.05 -24.00 54.76
N LEU A 626 17.78 -23.84 54.39
CA LEU A 626 16.76 -24.88 54.47
C LEU A 626 16.37 -25.24 53.03
N ILE A 627 16.70 -26.46 52.63
CA ILE A 627 16.34 -27.01 51.31
C ILE A 627 15.03 -27.80 51.46
N LEU A 628 14.08 -27.56 50.58
CA LEU A 628 12.89 -28.40 50.44
C LEU A 628 13.22 -29.62 49.56
N ASP A 629 14.14 -30.47 50.03
CA ASP A 629 14.62 -31.64 49.29
C ASP A 629 13.68 -32.85 49.50
N GLY A 630 13.38 -33.56 48.41
CA GLY A 630 12.27 -34.51 48.29
C GLY A 630 10.99 -33.96 47.67
N SER A 631 10.99 -32.70 47.21
CA SER A 631 9.82 -32.06 46.59
C SER A 631 9.67 -32.29 45.09
N ASN A 632 10.75 -32.62 44.35
CA ASN A 632 10.80 -32.81 42.88
C ASN A 632 9.55 -32.24 42.19
N ILE A 633 9.39 -30.91 42.25
CA ILE A 633 8.17 -30.28 41.75
C ILE A 633 8.21 -30.47 40.25
N ARG A 634 7.38 -31.39 39.75
CA ARG A 634 7.26 -31.69 38.34
C ARG A 634 6.16 -30.80 37.79
N GLN A 635 6.54 -29.89 36.92
CA GLN A 635 5.60 -29.04 36.21
C GLN A 635 5.62 -29.40 34.73
N LYS A 636 4.43 -29.63 34.18
CA LYS A 636 4.25 -29.76 32.72
C LYS A 636 4.09 -28.35 32.15
N VAL A 637 5.00 -27.93 31.29
CA VAL A 637 4.90 -26.66 30.57
C VAL A 637 4.41 -26.92 29.15
N THR A 638 3.26 -26.37 28.79
CA THR A 638 2.69 -26.47 27.44
C THR A 638 3.11 -25.29 26.56
N PRO A 639 3.22 -25.47 25.23
CA PRO A 639 3.41 -24.38 24.29
C PRO A 639 2.26 -23.37 24.28
N LEU A 640 2.50 -22.20 23.69
CA LEU A 640 1.49 -21.18 23.45
C LEU A 640 0.86 -21.37 22.06
N MET A 641 -0.47 -21.48 22.02
CA MET A 641 -1.25 -21.48 20.79
C MET A 641 -2.56 -20.73 21.01
N GLU A 642 -2.74 -19.62 20.30
CA GLU A 642 -3.91 -18.75 20.41
C GLU A 642 -4.49 -18.43 19.04
N HIS A 643 -5.82 -18.35 18.93
CA HIS A 643 -6.47 -17.94 17.69
C HIS A 643 -6.84 -16.46 17.80
N THR A 644 -6.27 -15.65 16.92
CA THR A 644 -6.56 -14.21 16.87
C THR A 644 -7.14 -13.84 15.52
N ASN A 645 -7.70 -12.63 15.44
CA ASN A 645 -8.12 -12.04 14.17
C ASN A 645 -6.95 -11.88 13.18
N PHE A 646 -5.71 -11.88 13.67
CA PHE A 646 -4.47 -11.80 12.88
C PHE A 646 -3.86 -13.18 12.57
N GLY A 647 -4.66 -14.24 12.71
CA GLY A 647 -4.27 -15.64 12.49
C GLY A 647 -3.91 -16.40 13.77
N THR A 648 -3.54 -17.67 13.62
CA THR A 648 -3.14 -18.53 14.73
C THR A 648 -1.71 -18.24 15.16
N ILE A 649 -1.54 -17.74 16.39
CA ILE A 649 -0.23 -17.54 17.01
C ILE A 649 0.22 -18.88 17.56
N LYS A 650 1.38 -19.38 17.12
CA LYS A 650 2.05 -20.57 17.69
C LYS A 650 3.46 -20.15 18.09
N SER A 651 3.64 -19.84 19.36
CA SER A 651 4.82 -19.09 19.80
C SER A 651 5.55 -19.77 20.95
N SER A 652 6.82 -19.41 21.12
CA SER A 652 7.55 -19.57 22.36
C SER A 652 7.60 -18.23 23.11
N ALA A 653 7.50 -18.30 24.44
CA ALA A 653 7.88 -17.22 25.32
C ALA A 653 9.26 -17.51 25.91
N TYR A 654 10.09 -16.48 26.04
CA TYR A 654 11.30 -16.53 26.83
C TYR A 654 11.07 -15.82 28.15
N ILE A 655 11.31 -16.54 29.24
CA ILE A 655 11.06 -16.06 30.59
C ILE A 655 12.40 -15.92 31.30
N GLU A 656 12.70 -14.72 31.79
CA GLU A 656 13.81 -14.45 32.70
C GLU A 656 13.28 -14.02 34.06
N ILE A 657 13.67 -14.77 35.09
CA ILE A 657 13.31 -14.49 36.48
C ILE A 657 14.58 -14.20 37.26
N MET A 658 14.71 -12.97 37.76
CA MET A 658 15.78 -12.58 38.67
C MET A 658 15.32 -12.82 40.11
N LEU A 659 15.96 -13.78 40.78
CA LEU A 659 15.63 -14.17 42.14
C LEU A 659 16.31 -13.25 43.17
N PRO A 660 15.71 -13.05 44.36
CA PRO A 660 16.35 -12.33 45.45
C PRO A 660 17.47 -13.16 46.07
N GLU A 661 18.44 -12.53 46.73
CA GLU A 661 19.56 -13.24 47.39
C GLU A 661 19.13 -14.30 48.42
N SER A 662 17.92 -14.14 48.97
CA SER A 662 17.35 -15.00 50.00
C SER A 662 16.89 -16.37 49.49
N ILE A 663 16.67 -16.54 48.18
CA ILE A 663 16.10 -17.73 47.55
C ILE A 663 17.02 -18.19 46.41
N LYS A 664 17.31 -19.49 46.36
CA LYS A 664 18.12 -20.09 45.30
C LYS A 664 17.48 -21.35 44.76
N ILE A 665 17.51 -21.53 43.44
CA ILE A 665 17.23 -22.80 42.77
C ILE A 665 18.52 -23.62 42.80
N THR A 666 18.47 -24.77 43.45
CA THR A 666 19.63 -25.66 43.67
C THR A 666 19.77 -26.73 42.59
N SER A 667 18.64 -27.20 42.06
CA SER A 667 18.57 -28.11 40.92
C SER A 667 17.47 -27.68 39.97
N PHE A 668 17.73 -27.81 38.68
CA PHE A 668 16.77 -27.62 37.60
C PHE A 668 17.10 -28.60 36.47
N GLU A 669 16.12 -29.36 36.04
CA GLU A 669 16.21 -30.31 34.94
C GLU A 669 14.98 -30.12 34.03
N SER A 670 15.20 -30.01 32.73
CA SER A 670 14.17 -29.89 31.69
C SER A 670 14.33 -31.08 30.74
N GLU A 671 13.26 -31.83 30.47
CA GLU A 671 13.31 -32.99 29.55
C GLU A 671 13.77 -32.57 28.15
N LYS A 672 13.46 -31.33 27.73
CA LYS A 672 13.89 -30.75 26.44
C LYS A 672 15.12 -29.84 26.51
N GLY A 673 15.71 -29.63 27.69
CA GLY A 673 16.89 -28.79 27.89
C GLY A 673 16.65 -27.28 27.70
N LEU A 674 15.42 -26.80 27.86
CA LEU A 674 15.00 -25.43 27.50
C LEU A 674 15.26 -24.37 28.59
N GLY A 675 15.81 -24.76 29.74
CA GLY A 675 16.09 -23.85 30.84
C GLY A 675 17.56 -23.83 31.25
N LYS A 676 17.99 -22.68 31.74
CA LYS A 676 19.35 -22.43 32.21
C LYS A 676 19.31 -21.57 33.46
N ILE A 677 20.21 -21.85 34.38
CA ILE A 677 20.45 -21.00 35.55
C ILE A 677 21.81 -20.32 35.37
N THR A 678 21.83 -19.01 35.55
CA THR A 678 23.05 -18.20 35.57
C THR A 678 23.08 -17.33 36.83
N ASN A 679 24.27 -16.80 37.16
CA ASN A 679 24.42 -15.87 38.29
C ASN A 679 24.76 -14.49 37.74
N SER A 680 24.06 -13.47 38.24
CA SER A 680 24.33 -12.06 37.95
C SER A 680 24.64 -11.35 39.28
N GLY A 681 25.94 -11.20 39.58
CA GLY A 681 26.38 -10.74 40.90
C GLY A 681 26.04 -11.75 42.01
N ASP A 682 25.39 -11.26 43.07
CA ASP A 682 24.94 -12.08 44.22
C ASP A 682 23.54 -12.70 44.00
N ARG A 683 22.86 -12.33 42.90
CA ARG A 683 21.52 -12.81 42.53
C ARG A 683 21.56 -13.88 41.44
N GLN A 684 20.59 -14.78 41.46
CA GLN A 684 20.46 -15.86 40.48
C GLN A 684 19.44 -15.45 39.41
N VAL A 685 19.78 -15.69 38.14
CA VAL A 685 18.89 -15.46 36.98
C VAL A 685 18.49 -16.81 36.40
N PHE A 686 17.20 -17.09 36.43
CA PHE A 686 16.59 -18.26 35.81
C PHE A 686 16.06 -17.86 34.43
N SER A 687 16.57 -18.50 33.39
CA SER A 687 16.14 -18.27 32.01
C SER A 687 15.48 -19.53 31.47
N TYR A 688 14.29 -19.43 30.89
CA TYR A 688 13.56 -20.56 30.35
C TYR A 688 12.83 -20.21 29.05
N THR A 689 13.03 -21.02 28.02
CA THR A 689 12.30 -20.90 26.75
C THR A 689 11.12 -21.88 26.75
N MET A 690 9.90 -21.40 26.57
CA MET A 690 8.74 -22.27 26.45
C MET A 690 8.84 -23.13 25.18
N PRO A 691 8.38 -24.40 25.22
CA PRO A 691 8.37 -25.23 24.03
C PRO A 691 7.41 -24.67 22.97
N THR A 692 7.63 -25.01 21.71
CA THR A 692 6.78 -24.63 20.57
C THR A 692 5.94 -25.82 20.07
N CYS A 693 4.88 -25.53 19.31
CA CYS A 693 4.03 -26.54 18.67
C CYS A 693 3.75 -26.24 17.20
N LEU A 694 4.80 -25.91 16.44
CA LEU A 694 4.72 -25.33 15.10
C LEU A 694 3.91 -26.18 14.10
N SER A 695 4.03 -27.51 14.19
CA SER A 695 3.33 -28.45 13.31
C SER A 695 1.89 -28.79 13.74
N ALA A 696 1.46 -28.39 14.93
CA ALA A 696 0.15 -28.75 15.47
C ALA A 696 -0.96 -27.94 14.80
N VAL A 697 -2.07 -28.58 14.42
CA VAL A 697 -3.24 -27.88 13.82
C VAL A 697 -4.27 -27.51 14.88
N THR A 698 -4.37 -28.30 15.96
CA THR A 698 -5.35 -28.09 17.04
C THR A 698 -4.65 -27.89 18.38
N TRP A 699 -5.36 -27.27 19.34
CA TRP A 699 -4.87 -27.12 20.72
C TRP A 699 -4.58 -28.47 21.39
N GLU A 700 -5.40 -29.49 21.14
CA GLU A 700 -5.20 -30.84 21.70
C GLU A 700 -3.87 -31.45 21.24
N GLU A 701 -3.50 -31.23 19.97
CA GLU A 701 -2.21 -31.65 19.43
C GLU A 701 -1.06 -30.80 19.99
N CYS A 702 -1.26 -29.48 20.11
CA CYS A 702 -0.27 -28.55 20.65
C CYS A 702 0.04 -28.80 22.14
N SER A 703 -0.98 -29.08 22.96
CA SER A 703 -0.87 -29.36 24.41
C SER A 703 -0.47 -30.81 24.73
N SER A 704 -0.33 -31.66 23.69
CA SER A 704 0.05 -33.06 23.83
C SER A 704 1.44 -33.21 24.47
N LYS A 705 1.69 -34.40 25.05
CA LYS A 705 2.96 -34.69 25.73
C LYS A 705 4.20 -34.53 24.84
N ARG A 706 4.05 -34.70 23.51
CA ARG A 706 5.14 -34.55 22.54
C ARG A 706 5.66 -33.11 22.47
N ASN A 707 4.75 -32.15 22.60
CA ASN A 707 5.05 -30.74 22.43
C ASN A 707 5.29 -30.04 23.78
N SER A 708 4.74 -30.54 24.89
CA SER A 708 5.07 -30.05 26.23
C SER A 708 6.49 -30.41 26.70
N ASP A 709 7.05 -29.62 27.61
CA ASP A 709 8.24 -29.94 28.38
C ASP A 709 7.85 -30.30 29.82
N ILE A 710 8.65 -31.13 30.48
CA ILE A 710 8.50 -31.43 31.91
C ILE A 710 9.73 -30.90 32.62
N VAL A 711 9.51 -29.92 33.49
CA VAL A 711 10.57 -29.31 34.30
C VAL A 711 10.49 -29.84 35.73
N THR A 712 11.65 -30.12 36.30
CA THR A 712 11.80 -30.53 37.71
C THR A 712 12.80 -29.61 38.39
N TYR A 713 12.41 -28.98 39.50
CA TYR A 713 13.28 -28.05 40.21
C TYR A 713 13.18 -28.17 41.73
N SER A 714 14.22 -27.67 42.42
CA SER A 714 14.29 -27.60 43.89
C SER A 714 14.72 -26.20 44.35
N VAL A 715 14.11 -25.74 45.45
CA VAL A 715 14.31 -24.39 45.99
C VAL A 715 14.94 -24.46 47.40
N GLU A 716 15.92 -23.59 47.64
CA GLU A 716 16.60 -23.39 48.93
C GLU A 716 16.33 -21.97 49.46
N PHE A 717 16.01 -21.90 50.75
CA PHE A 717 15.85 -20.65 51.48
C PHE A 717 17.06 -20.41 52.39
N SER A 718 17.66 -19.22 52.32
CA SER A 718 18.83 -18.88 53.13
C SER A 718 18.53 -18.79 54.64
N TRP A 719 19.52 -19.06 55.50
CA TRP A 719 19.37 -18.86 56.95
C TRP A 719 19.11 -17.40 57.34
N GLY A 720 19.70 -16.45 56.62
CA GLY A 720 19.47 -15.02 56.84
C GLY A 720 18.00 -14.65 56.66
N PHE A 721 17.35 -15.22 55.65
CA PHE A 721 15.92 -15.08 55.42
C PHE A 721 15.08 -15.68 56.56
N MET A 722 15.34 -16.94 56.94
CA MET A 722 14.60 -17.62 58.00
C MET A 722 14.73 -16.91 59.36
N ILE A 723 15.93 -16.44 59.72
CA ILE A 723 16.17 -15.71 60.96
C ILE A 723 15.52 -14.32 60.90
N GLY A 724 15.56 -13.67 59.74
CA GLY A 724 14.92 -12.36 59.52
C GLY A 724 13.41 -12.40 59.77
N GLU A 725 12.71 -13.37 59.17
CA GLU A 725 11.27 -13.56 59.37
C GLU A 725 10.91 -13.97 60.82
N LEU A 726 11.77 -14.76 61.48
CA LEU A 726 11.54 -15.18 62.87
C LEU A 726 11.98 -14.15 63.93
N ALA A 727 12.79 -13.15 63.57
CA ALA A 727 13.38 -12.19 64.51
C ALA A 727 12.35 -11.40 65.33
N PRO A 728 11.22 -10.89 64.77
CA PRO A 728 10.19 -10.20 65.55
C PRO A 728 9.57 -11.10 66.63
N TYR A 729 9.38 -12.38 66.33
CA TYR A 729 8.82 -13.37 67.25
C TYR A 729 9.80 -13.76 68.35
N ILE A 730 11.07 -13.98 67.98
CA ILE A 730 12.16 -14.22 68.93
C ILE A 730 12.31 -13.00 69.86
N PHE A 731 12.21 -11.78 69.32
CA PHE A 731 12.25 -10.56 70.10
C PHE A 731 11.05 -10.43 71.04
N PHE A 732 9.83 -10.70 70.57
CA PHE A 732 8.62 -10.69 71.39
C PHE A 732 8.66 -11.77 72.50
N LEU A 733 9.16 -12.97 72.19
CA LEU A 733 9.38 -14.03 73.17
C LEU A 733 10.46 -13.63 74.20
N ALA A 734 11.57 -13.04 73.76
CA ALA A 734 12.61 -12.55 74.66
C ALA A 734 12.08 -11.44 75.59
N VAL A 735 11.32 -10.48 75.06
CA VAL A 735 10.68 -9.40 75.83
C VAL A 735 9.65 -9.96 76.81
N SER A 736 8.76 -10.85 76.38
CA SER A 736 7.74 -11.46 77.23
C SER A 736 8.36 -12.34 78.33
N LEU A 737 9.40 -13.13 78.01
CA LEU A 737 10.17 -13.92 78.98
C LEU A 737 10.88 -13.01 79.99
N SER A 738 11.50 -11.91 79.53
CA SER A 738 12.15 -10.93 80.41
C SER A 738 11.15 -10.26 81.36
N LEU A 739 9.93 -9.95 80.89
CA LEU A 739 8.84 -9.42 81.70
C LEU A 739 8.31 -10.44 82.70
N LEU A 740 8.18 -11.71 82.32
CA LEU A 740 7.79 -12.80 83.22
C LEU A 740 8.84 -13.04 84.31
N VAL A 741 10.12 -13.06 83.95
CA VAL A 741 11.23 -13.20 84.90
C VAL A 741 11.31 -11.97 85.82
N SER A 742 11.11 -10.77 85.28
CA SER A 742 11.02 -9.52 86.05
C SER A 742 9.87 -9.56 87.05
N ARG A 743 8.65 -9.94 86.62
CA ARG A 743 7.48 -10.11 87.49
C ARG A 743 7.70 -11.18 88.55
N ALA A 744 8.30 -12.32 88.20
CA ALA A 744 8.62 -13.37 89.15
C ALA A 744 9.67 -12.93 90.18
N ARG A 745 10.68 -12.16 89.77
CA ARG A 745 11.66 -11.54 90.68
C ARG A 745 11.01 -10.50 91.59
N ARG A 746 10.09 -9.67 91.08
CA ARG A 746 9.34 -8.67 91.85
C ARG A 746 8.45 -9.34 92.90
N LYS A 747 7.69 -10.36 92.52
CA LYS A 747 6.84 -11.15 93.42
C LYS A 747 7.65 -11.93 94.47
N ARG A 748 8.86 -12.40 94.12
CA ARG A 748 9.79 -13.02 95.09
C ARG A 748 10.39 -11.98 96.05
N ARG A 749 10.67 -10.76 95.59
CA ARG A 749 11.12 -9.64 96.45
C ARG A 749 10.01 -9.19 97.40
N GLU A 750 8.78 -9.08 96.92
CA GLU A 750 7.59 -8.78 97.74
C GLU A 750 7.34 -9.86 98.80
N ARG A 751 7.38 -11.15 98.43
CA ARG A 751 7.27 -12.27 99.39
C ARG A 751 8.41 -12.28 100.42
N LYS A 752 9.64 -11.95 100.02
CA LYS A 752 10.77 -11.82 100.96
C LYS A 752 10.58 -10.62 101.90
N ALA A 753 10.05 -9.50 101.40
CA ALA A 753 9.72 -8.34 102.24
C ALA A 753 8.58 -8.65 103.23
N GLU A 754 7.55 -9.38 102.81
CA GLU A 754 6.48 -9.89 103.69
C GLU A 754 6.98 -10.86 104.77
N LEU A 755 7.89 -11.77 104.43
CA LEU A 755 8.52 -12.69 105.39
C LEU A 755 9.37 -11.94 106.43
N ILE A 756 10.13 -10.93 106.00
CA ILE A 756 10.89 -10.06 106.90
C ILE A 756 9.95 -9.25 107.81
N ARG A 757 8.83 -8.76 107.29
CA ARG A 757 7.81 -8.02 108.06
C ARG A 757 7.15 -8.93 109.12
N ARG A 758 6.77 -10.15 108.75
CA ARG A 758 6.27 -11.16 109.70
C ARG A 758 7.30 -11.56 110.77
N SER A 759 8.60 -11.59 110.45
CA SER A 759 9.64 -11.86 111.45
C SER A 759 9.79 -10.70 112.46
N LYS A 760 9.67 -9.45 112.01
CA LYS A 760 9.67 -8.27 112.89
C LYS A 760 8.42 -8.20 113.78
N ASP A 761 7.25 -8.60 113.27
CA ASP A 761 6.02 -8.65 114.09
C ASP A 761 6.10 -9.73 115.18
N ILE A 762 6.78 -10.86 114.91
CA ILE A 762 7.02 -11.92 115.89
C ILE A 762 8.06 -11.48 116.94
N ASP A 763 9.10 -10.74 116.55
CA ASP A 763 10.08 -10.21 117.50
C ASP A 763 9.49 -9.10 118.38
N ASN A 764 8.62 -8.23 117.85
CA ASN A 764 7.88 -7.25 118.63
C ASN A 764 6.90 -7.91 119.62
N ALA A 765 6.19 -8.96 119.22
CA ALA A 765 5.32 -9.73 120.12
C ALA A 765 6.11 -10.48 121.23
N LYS A 766 7.39 -10.78 121.00
CA LYS A 766 8.30 -11.33 122.01
C LYS A 766 8.80 -10.28 122.99
N ILE A 767 9.05 -9.06 122.53
CA ILE A 767 9.44 -7.91 123.36
C ILE A 767 8.26 -7.47 124.24
N GLU A 768 7.03 -7.48 123.71
CA GLU A 768 5.81 -7.16 124.48
C GLU A 768 5.58 -8.15 125.63
N ARG A 769 5.80 -9.46 125.39
CA ARG A 769 5.76 -10.50 126.43
C ARG A 769 6.95 -10.49 127.41
N LEU A 770 8.08 -9.87 127.06
CA LEU A 770 9.23 -9.70 127.95
C LEU A 770 9.09 -8.44 128.83
N MET A 771 8.44 -7.38 128.34
CA MET A 771 8.14 -6.20 129.16
C MET A 771 6.98 -6.42 130.13
N GLU A 772 6.05 -7.33 129.84
CA GLU A 772 4.92 -7.67 130.73
C GLU A 772 5.32 -8.53 131.96
N ASN A 773 6.55 -9.10 131.97
CA ASN A 773 7.08 -9.91 133.07
C ASN A 773 8.09 -9.18 133.98
N GLU A 774 8.55 -7.97 133.63
CA GLU A 774 9.49 -7.20 134.48
C GLU A 774 8.98 -5.84 134.99
N PHE A 775 7.86 -5.31 134.48
CA PHE A 775 7.27 -4.08 135.03
C PHE A 775 5.75 -4.18 135.18
N GLY A 776 5.31 -4.36 136.43
CA GLY A 776 3.88 -4.44 136.79
C GLY A 776 3.09 -3.17 136.45
N LYS A 777 1.78 -3.36 136.24
CA LYS A 777 0.75 -2.35 135.92
C LYS A 777 0.98 -0.98 136.60
N LEU A 778 1.07 0.07 135.79
CA LEU A 778 0.86 1.45 136.21
C LEU A 778 -0.37 2.03 135.52
N SER A 779 -1.19 2.69 136.32
CA SER A 779 -2.50 3.26 136.01
C SER A 779 -2.42 4.66 135.40
N GLU A 780 -3.35 4.90 134.48
CA GLU A 780 -4.14 6.11 134.20
C GLU A 780 -3.53 7.53 134.30
N ASN A 781 -3.82 8.28 133.22
CA ASN A 781 -3.84 9.73 133.06
C ASN A 781 -2.49 10.46 132.89
N THR A 782 -2.18 10.82 131.64
CA THR A 782 -1.83 12.20 131.29
C THR A 782 -1.89 12.43 129.78
N ALA A 783 -2.38 13.62 129.43
CA ALA A 783 -2.65 14.12 128.09
C ALA A 783 -1.44 14.85 127.46
N LEU A 784 -1.64 15.31 126.20
CA LEU A 784 -0.94 16.29 125.35
C LEU A 784 -0.41 15.64 124.05
N VAL A 785 -0.99 15.84 122.85
CA VAL A 785 -1.25 17.04 122.02
C VAL A 785 -0.06 17.42 121.11
N ASP A 786 -0.43 17.76 119.85
CA ASP A 786 0.25 18.48 118.76
C ASP A 786 1.26 17.76 117.85
N GLU A 787 0.98 17.61 116.54
CA GLU A 787 1.03 18.58 115.39
C GLU A 787 2.35 18.33 114.62
N THR A 788 2.52 18.37 113.30
CA THR A 788 1.81 18.93 112.14
C THR A 788 2.47 18.35 110.88
N ASP A 789 1.75 18.41 109.76
CA ASP A 789 2.28 18.42 108.39
C ASP A 789 3.46 19.39 108.18
N PHE A 790 4.47 18.96 107.41
CA PHE A 790 5.10 19.69 106.29
C PHE A 790 5.84 18.73 105.36
#